data_AF-A0AAU6P0G0-F1
#
_entry.id   AF-A0AAU6P0G0-F1
#
_cell.length_a   1.000
_cell.length_b   1.000
_cell.length_c   1.000
_cell.angle_alpha   90.00
_cell.angle_beta   90.00
_cell.angle_gamma   90.00
#
_symmetry.space_group_name_H-M   'P 1'
#
loop_
_entity.id
_entity.type
_entity.pdbx_description
1 polymer ?
#
loop_
_entity_poly.entity_id
_entity_poly.type
_entity_poly.pdbx_seq_one_letter_code
_entity_poly.pdbx_strand_id
1 'polypeptide(L)'
;MKKLLLCTLLNLLTFFTYAQTANEALGDDIVQYGTDGSGDPMYYNPAGSSITTGDYNVLIGDAAGNNLYSGSNNTMLGTLSGANQTTASKNIFIGAYAGFSNVYGTDNTFIGTEAGYSNTGTDNTFVGTEAGENNTTGADNVFIGEEAGYGNTTGRDNVFIGEDAGYYNTTADDNTFVGSIAGRNNMTGFRNTFLGAEAGYHNTTGYRNTFVGDSTGVDVGVGRLNTFVGQAAGAATEHADYNTFIGAHAGGDNNRTNNTDDANRNTYVGVFTGFSNREGQDNVGMGAFANYRDPSEFDIINITGRFGAYTTTTTRDRTTFIGAQAFPNNNDVVVVGYQSRADGAYGIAIGSQSRAQNNTSVALGRNVTVAQNNTMALGGDTTDNRYSVGIGTTAANQNASLELADTDKGFLINRLTTAERVALETAAANGLPLDAGEQGLMVYDTDLDALFTWDGAAWNTSGANTDNQELDLTDNTLSISGGIETVDLSAYLDNEDEQDLTSATLTGTDLAIAIENGASVTVDLAPILSALETENTTQQTQLDSQAALISDLTTRIEELEACACGGTLGVANPNGNTNRGQKAILYQNIPNPFNGTTSIKYFVPYKHNQAAIVFSNTSGQVIDNVAIKNLGEQELYFNSESLSAGMYYYTLYVDGQKIDTKKMLIE
;
A
#
# COMPACT_ATOMS: atom_id res chain seq x y z
N MET A 1 -26.19 -99.88 64.80
CA MET A 1 -25.02 -99.33 64.06
C MET A 1 -25.37 -98.24 63.04
N LYS A 2 -26.19 -98.46 61.99
CA LYS A 2 -26.37 -97.45 60.90
C LYS A 2 -26.83 -96.04 61.33
N LYS A 3 -27.70 -95.88 62.35
CA LYS A 3 -28.12 -94.54 62.83
C LYS A 3 -27.02 -93.77 63.59
N LEU A 4 -26.18 -94.47 64.35
CA LEU A 4 -25.11 -93.82 65.13
C LEU A 4 -23.99 -93.30 64.21
N LEU A 5 -23.68 -94.05 63.16
CA LEU A 5 -22.70 -93.65 62.14
C LEU A 5 -23.18 -92.44 61.33
N LEU A 6 -24.48 -92.32 61.05
CA LEU A 6 -25.04 -91.17 60.35
C LEU A 6 -25.03 -89.91 61.24
N CYS A 7 -25.35 -90.02 62.53
CA CYS A 7 -25.21 -88.89 63.46
C CYS A 7 -23.74 -88.48 63.67
N THR A 8 -22.78 -89.42 63.65
CA THR A 8 -21.35 -89.05 63.75
C THR A 8 -20.81 -88.47 62.44
N LEU A 9 -21.19 -88.98 61.26
CA LEU A 9 -20.82 -88.32 59.99
C LEU A 9 -21.47 -86.94 59.84
N LEU A 10 -22.73 -86.77 60.26
CA LEU A 10 -23.41 -85.48 60.15
C LEU A 10 -22.81 -84.43 61.10
N ASN A 11 -22.41 -84.82 62.32
CA ASN A 11 -21.63 -83.96 63.20
C ASN A 11 -20.19 -83.71 62.68
N LEU A 12 -19.59 -84.64 61.93
CA LEU A 12 -18.26 -84.44 61.34
C LEU A 12 -18.29 -83.51 60.10
N LEU A 13 -19.39 -83.50 59.35
CA LEU A 13 -19.59 -82.56 58.23
C LEU A 13 -19.87 -81.12 58.70
N THR A 14 -20.36 -80.92 59.94
CA THR A 14 -20.56 -79.59 60.52
C THR A 14 -19.30 -78.98 61.17
N PHE A 15 -18.17 -79.69 61.19
CA PHE A 15 -16.86 -79.17 61.64
C PHE A 15 -15.92 -78.78 60.49
N PHE A 16 -16.44 -78.65 59.27
CA PHE A 16 -15.75 -78.04 58.12
C PHE A 16 -16.45 -76.74 57.67
N THR A 17 -16.72 -75.84 58.62
CA THR A 17 -16.71 -74.40 58.35
C THR A 17 -15.32 -73.88 58.70
N TYR A 18 -14.72 -73.13 57.79
CA TYR A 18 -13.33 -72.66 57.85
C TYR A 18 -12.91 -72.24 59.27
N ALA A 19 -11.82 -72.84 59.77
CA ALA A 19 -11.19 -72.37 60.99
C ALA A 19 -10.67 -70.95 60.70
N GLN A 20 -11.31 -69.95 61.31
CA GLN A 20 -10.93 -68.54 61.17
C GLN A 20 -9.44 -68.40 61.50
N THR A 21 -8.66 -67.89 60.56
CA THR A 21 -7.22 -67.69 60.73
C THR A 21 -6.88 -66.22 60.89
N ALA A 22 -6.20 -65.92 61.99
CA ALA A 22 -5.62 -64.60 62.29
C ALA A 22 -6.61 -63.41 62.29
N ASN A 23 -7.86 -63.61 62.69
CA ASN A 23 -8.70 -62.50 63.16
C ASN A 23 -8.30 -62.15 64.62
N GLU A 24 -8.03 -60.87 64.89
CA GLU A 24 -7.79 -60.32 66.22
C GLU A 24 -8.98 -59.41 66.58
N ALA A 25 -9.77 -59.76 67.60
CA ALA A 25 -10.91 -58.97 68.05
C ALA A 25 -10.77 -58.60 69.54
N LEU A 26 -10.99 -57.33 69.88
CA LEU A 26 -10.87 -56.80 71.24
C LEU A 26 -11.86 -55.66 71.48
N GLY A 27 -12.98 -55.93 72.16
CA GLY A 27 -14.03 -54.96 72.49
C GLY A 27 -14.70 -55.28 73.82
N ASP A 28 -15.80 -54.60 74.13
CA ASP A 28 -16.66 -54.98 75.27
C ASP A 28 -17.43 -56.27 74.92
N ASP A 29 -17.55 -57.19 75.89
CA ASP A 29 -18.27 -58.48 75.73
C ASP A 29 -19.80 -58.31 75.86
N ILE A 30 -20.28 -57.09 76.12
CA ILE A 30 -21.67 -56.76 76.39
C ILE A 30 -22.33 -56.22 75.12
N VAL A 31 -23.50 -56.77 74.77
CA VAL A 31 -24.36 -56.20 73.71
C VAL A 31 -24.84 -54.82 74.17
N GLN A 32 -24.38 -53.77 73.50
CA GLN A 32 -24.72 -52.39 73.86
C GLN A 32 -26.00 -51.92 73.17
N TYR A 33 -26.75 -51.08 73.88
CA TYR A 33 -27.92 -50.36 73.37
C TYR A 33 -27.49 -48.96 72.95
N GLY A 34 -27.58 -48.64 71.66
CA GLY A 34 -27.24 -47.30 71.15
C GLY A 34 -28.20 -46.83 70.07
N THR A 35 -27.90 -45.68 69.48
CA THR A 35 -28.62 -45.11 68.33
C THR A 35 -27.62 -44.76 67.23
N ASP A 36 -27.96 -45.01 65.98
CA ASP A 36 -27.14 -44.82 64.77
C ASP A 36 -27.04 -43.37 64.26
N GLY A 37 -27.14 -42.40 65.17
CA GLY A 37 -27.31 -40.98 64.83
C GLY A 37 -28.71 -40.59 64.33
N SER A 38 -29.50 -41.53 63.79
CA SER A 38 -30.89 -41.25 63.35
C SER A 38 -31.91 -41.29 64.49
N GLY A 39 -31.54 -41.88 65.63
CA GLY A 39 -32.36 -41.99 66.84
C GLY A 39 -33.10 -43.32 67.01
N ASP A 40 -32.98 -44.25 66.04
CA ASP A 40 -33.55 -45.59 66.17
C ASP A 40 -32.64 -46.50 67.03
N PRO A 41 -33.19 -47.33 67.95
CA PRO A 41 -32.38 -48.12 68.87
C PRO A 41 -31.76 -49.34 68.16
N MET A 42 -30.45 -49.28 67.93
CA MET A 42 -29.66 -50.39 67.41
C MET A 42 -29.07 -51.26 68.54
N TYR A 43 -29.06 -52.57 68.29
CA TYR A 43 -28.33 -53.55 69.08
C TYR A 43 -26.94 -53.75 68.47
N TYR A 44 -25.91 -53.34 69.21
CA TYR A 44 -24.53 -53.55 68.78
C TYR A 44 -23.93 -54.74 69.51
N ASN A 45 -23.59 -55.78 68.75
CA ASN A 45 -22.84 -56.94 69.25
C ASN A 45 -21.35 -56.58 69.41
N PRO A 46 -20.59 -57.33 70.25
CA PRO A 46 -19.15 -57.19 70.41
C PRO A 46 -18.33 -57.19 69.10
N ALA A 47 -17.11 -56.66 69.16
CA ALA A 47 -16.20 -56.54 68.03
C ALA A 47 -16.05 -57.86 67.25
N GLY A 48 -16.27 -57.83 65.93
CA GLY A 48 -16.11 -58.97 65.03
C GLY A 48 -17.05 -60.17 65.26
N SER A 49 -18.06 -60.08 66.14
CA SER A 49 -18.86 -61.25 66.52
C SER A 49 -19.65 -61.91 65.38
N SER A 50 -19.89 -61.17 64.28
CA SER A 50 -20.67 -61.63 63.13
C SER A 50 -19.85 -62.34 62.04
N ILE A 51 -18.52 -62.43 62.20
CA ILE A 51 -17.65 -63.07 61.21
C ILE A 51 -17.97 -64.55 61.09
N THR A 52 -18.31 -64.99 59.88
CA THR A 52 -18.60 -66.40 59.54
C THR A 52 -17.52 -67.04 58.67
N THR A 53 -16.93 -66.26 57.73
CA THR A 53 -16.11 -66.80 56.63
C THR A 53 -14.96 -65.88 56.18
N GLY A 54 -14.69 -64.79 56.90
CA GLY A 54 -13.60 -63.85 56.61
C GLY A 54 -12.40 -63.98 57.55
N ASP A 55 -11.20 -63.71 57.05
CA ASP A 55 -9.92 -63.92 57.75
C ASP A 55 -9.04 -62.65 57.78
N TYR A 56 -7.98 -62.65 58.62
CA TYR A 56 -6.97 -61.59 58.72
C TYR A 56 -7.50 -60.19 59.11
N ASN A 57 -8.58 -60.11 59.88
CA ASN A 57 -9.14 -58.84 60.35
C ASN A 57 -8.59 -58.45 61.74
N VAL A 58 -8.28 -57.17 61.98
CA VAL A 58 -7.94 -56.61 63.29
C VAL A 58 -9.06 -55.65 63.70
N LEU A 59 -9.81 -55.96 64.76
CA LEU A 59 -11.03 -55.26 65.17
C LEU A 59 -10.95 -54.88 66.65
N ILE A 60 -10.66 -53.61 66.95
CA ILE A 60 -10.39 -53.13 68.30
C ILE A 60 -11.30 -51.95 68.64
N GLY A 61 -12.03 -52.04 69.74
CA GLY A 61 -13.03 -51.05 70.16
C GLY A 61 -14.43 -51.65 70.25
N ASP A 62 -15.32 -50.95 70.96
CA ASP A 62 -16.70 -51.42 71.12
C ASP A 62 -17.42 -51.51 69.77
N ALA A 63 -18.05 -52.66 69.50
CA ALA A 63 -18.75 -52.95 68.26
C ALA A 63 -17.99 -52.69 66.93
N ALA A 64 -16.65 -52.71 66.94
CA ALA A 64 -15.85 -52.60 65.72
C ALA A 64 -16.13 -53.78 64.76
N GLY A 65 -16.43 -53.48 63.49
CA GLY A 65 -16.79 -54.48 62.49
C GLY A 65 -18.05 -55.30 62.81
N ASN A 66 -19.01 -54.71 63.54
CA ASN A 66 -20.17 -55.40 64.11
C ASN A 66 -20.91 -56.36 63.16
N ASN A 67 -21.19 -55.95 61.91
CA ASN A 67 -21.94 -56.73 60.93
C ASN A 67 -21.07 -57.47 59.88
N LEU A 68 -19.74 -57.52 60.09
CA LEU A 68 -18.81 -58.09 59.12
C LEU A 68 -18.96 -59.63 59.01
N TYR A 69 -19.63 -60.13 57.97
CA TYR A 69 -19.92 -61.57 57.82
C TYR A 69 -18.81 -62.36 57.13
N SER A 70 -18.21 -61.82 56.08
CA SER A 70 -17.25 -62.55 55.21
C SER A 70 -16.07 -61.72 54.70
N GLY A 71 -15.97 -60.46 55.14
CA GLY A 71 -14.88 -59.58 54.74
C GLY A 71 -13.53 -59.97 55.35
N SER A 72 -12.44 -59.72 54.63
CA SER A 72 -11.08 -60.14 55.02
C SER A 72 -10.06 -59.01 54.91
N ASN A 73 -8.97 -59.11 55.66
CA ASN A 73 -7.86 -58.14 55.68
C ASN A 73 -8.24 -56.71 56.13
N ASN A 74 -9.30 -56.54 56.93
CA ASN A 74 -9.68 -55.22 57.44
C ASN A 74 -8.96 -54.89 58.75
N THR A 75 -8.59 -53.62 58.96
CA THR A 75 -8.17 -53.08 60.27
C THR A 75 -9.21 -52.05 60.70
N MET A 76 -9.85 -52.23 61.84
CA MET A 76 -10.86 -51.32 62.40
C MET A 76 -10.49 -51.02 63.87
N LEU A 77 -10.23 -49.75 64.19
CA LEU A 77 -9.81 -49.32 65.52
C LEU A 77 -10.66 -48.12 65.98
N GLY A 78 -11.61 -48.36 66.88
CA GLY A 78 -12.50 -47.34 67.44
C GLY A 78 -13.91 -47.86 67.65
N THR A 79 -14.68 -47.20 68.52
CA THR A 79 -16.10 -47.52 68.74
C THR A 79 -16.87 -47.42 67.43
N LEU A 80 -17.60 -48.48 67.08
CA LEU A 80 -18.43 -48.58 65.87
C LEU A 80 -17.69 -48.34 64.54
N SER A 81 -16.36 -48.45 64.54
CA SER A 81 -15.56 -48.42 63.32
C SER A 81 -15.96 -49.58 62.39
N GLY A 82 -16.34 -49.27 61.15
CA GLY A 82 -16.81 -50.24 60.15
C GLY A 82 -18.05 -51.06 60.54
N ALA A 83 -18.91 -50.57 61.46
CA ALA A 83 -19.96 -51.38 62.08
C ALA A 83 -20.95 -52.03 61.08
N ASN A 84 -21.30 -51.38 59.97
CA ASN A 84 -22.24 -51.90 58.96
C ASN A 84 -21.57 -52.48 57.70
N GLN A 85 -20.27 -52.75 57.72
CA GLN A 85 -19.63 -53.57 56.68
C GLN A 85 -20.22 -54.98 56.67
N THR A 86 -20.61 -55.54 55.52
CA THR A 86 -21.14 -56.91 55.45
C THR A 86 -20.16 -57.90 54.82
N THR A 87 -19.58 -57.52 53.67
CA THR A 87 -18.70 -58.37 52.85
C THR A 87 -17.41 -57.66 52.43
N ALA A 88 -17.32 -56.36 52.74
CA ALA A 88 -16.21 -55.48 52.42
C ALA A 88 -14.86 -55.95 52.99
N SER A 89 -13.79 -55.72 52.24
CA SER A 89 -12.46 -56.29 52.50
C SER A 89 -11.35 -55.26 52.26
N LYS A 90 -10.20 -55.47 52.91
CA LYS A 90 -8.97 -54.67 52.83
C LYS A 90 -9.12 -53.19 53.23
N ASN A 91 -10.06 -52.86 54.09
CA ASN A 91 -10.23 -51.50 54.58
C ASN A 91 -9.39 -51.23 55.84
N ILE A 92 -8.88 -50.00 56.00
CA ILE A 92 -8.24 -49.52 57.23
C ILE A 92 -9.09 -48.39 57.79
N PHE A 93 -9.79 -48.61 58.90
CA PHE A 93 -10.61 -47.61 59.60
C PHE A 93 -10.05 -47.36 61.00
N ILE A 94 -9.75 -46.11 61.35
CA ILE A 94 -9.17 -45.74 62.65
C ILE A 94 -9.86 -44.47 63.16
N GLY A 95 -10.72 -44.60 64.15
CA GLY A 95 -11.53 -43.53 64.72
C GLY A 95 -12.92 -44.03 65.13
N ALA A 96 -13.60 -43.28 65.99
CA ALA A 96 -14.99 -43.57 66.31
C ALA A 96 -15.85 -43.38 65.05
N TYR A 97 -16.73 -44.34 64.75
CA TYR A 97 -17.61 -44.36 63.56
C TYR A 97 -16.91 -44.25 62.20
N ALA A 98 -15.57 -44.37 62.11
CA ALA A 98 -14.85 -44.37 60.84
C ALA A 98 -15.36 -45.51 59.94
N GLY A 99 -15.84 -45.17 58.74
CA GLY A 99 -16.42 -46.14 57.78
C GLY A 99 -17.71 -46.81 58.24
N PHE A 100 -18.47 -46.23 59.19
CA PHE A 100 -19.65 -46.85 59.82
C PHE A 100 -20.60 -47.54 58.84
N SER A 101 -21.02 -46.85 57.77
CA SER A 101 -22.00 -47.32 56.78
C SER A 101 -21.39 -48.04 55.58
N ASN A 102 -20.10 -48.44 55.62
CA ASN A 102 -19.41 -48.95 54.44
C ASN A 102 -19.76 -50.41 54.11
N VAL A 103 -20.96 -50.64 53.59
CA VAL A 103 -21.54 -51.98 53.37
C VAL A 103 -20.72 -52.86 52.43
N TYR A 104 -20.22 -52.28 51.33
CA TYR A 104 -19.61 -52.99 50.18
C TYR A 104 -18.25 -52.46 49.74
N GLY A 105 -17.84 -51.26 50.14
CA GLY A 105 -16.63 -50.61 49.67
C GLY A 105 -15.36 -51.31 50.15
N THR A 106 -14.44 -51.57 49.24
CA THR A 106 -13.14 -52.23 49.50
C THR A 106 -11.98 -51.28 49.28
N ASP A 107 -10.80 -51.67 49.77
CA ASP A 107 -9.53 -50.99 49.51
C ASP A 107 -9.51 -49.51 50.01
N ASN A 108 -10.33 -49.15 51.00
CA ASN A 108 -10.39 -47.80 51.57
C ASN A 108 -9.47 -47.61 52.79
N THR A 109 -8.99 -46.39 53.04
CA THR A 109 -8.26 -46.00 54.27
C THR A 109 -8.88 -44.77 54.91
N PHE A 110 -9.60 -44.91 56.03
CA PHE A 110 -10.24 -43.83 56.79
C PHE A 110 -9.59 -43.66 58.18
N ILE A 111 -9.10 -42.47 58.50
CA ILE A 111 -8.41 -42.18 59.78
C ILE A 111 -8.93 -40.85 60.35
N GLY A 112 -9.78 -40.94 61.37
CA GLY A 112 -10.44 -39.81 62.02
C GLY A 112 -11.81 -40.21 62.57
N THR A 113 -12.37 -39.43 63.49
CA THR A 113 -13.78 -39.61 63.90
C THR A 113 -14.68 -39.34 62.70
N GLU A 114 -15.63 -40.23 62.43
CA GLU A 114 -16.65 -40.10 61.37
C GLU A 114 -16.08 -39.98 59.93
N ALA A 115 -14.78 -40.21 59.75
CA ALA A 115 -14.13 -40.29 58.45
C ALA A 115 -14.80 -41.37 57.58
N GLY A 116 -15.38 -40.96 56.44
CA GLY A 116 -16.14 -41.82 55.54
C GLY A 116 -17.38 -42.48 56.17
N TYR A 117 -18.06 -41.84 57.14
CA TYR A 117 -19.22 -42.39 57.85
C TYR A 117 -20.27 -43.02 56.91
N SER A 118 -20.62 -42.34 55.81
CA SER A 118 -21.63 -42.79 54.82
C SER A 118 -21.04 -43.56 53.64
N ASN A 119 -19.70 -43.68 53.55
CA ASN A 119 -19.00 -44.17 52.36
C ASN A 119 -19.40 -45.59 51.97
N THR A 120 -19.96 -45.79 50.78
CA THR A 120 -20.15 -47.12 50.15
C THR A 120 -19.24 -47.36 48.92
N GLY A 121 -18.43 -46.38 48.52
CA GLY A 121 -17.47 -46.46 47.42
C GLY A 121 -16.17 -47.19 47.77
N THR A 122 -15.34 -47.44 46.75
CA THR A 122 -14.05 -48.17 46.85
C THR A 122 -12.86 -47.24 46.66
N ASP A 123 -11.67 -47.71 47.06
CA ASP A 123 -10.37 -47.11 46.70
C ASP A 123 -10.17 -45.66 47.21
N ASN A 124 -10.89 -45.24 48.25
CA ASN A 124 -10.78 -43.90 48.84
C ASN A 124 -9.80 -43.83 50.03
N THR A 125 -9.10 -42.70 50.19
CA THR A 125 -8.25 -42.40 51.36
C THR A 125 -8.73 -41.13 52.05
N PHE A 126 -9.34 -41.24 53.23
CA PHE A 126 -9.84 -40.12 54.03
C PHE A 126 -9.08 -39.99 55.37
N VAL A 127 -8.51 -38.83 55.67
CA VAL A 127 -7.70 -38.61 56.89
C VAL A 127 -8.04 -37.27 57.53
N GLY A 128 -8.79 -37.30 58.62
CA GLY A 128 -9.30 -36.13 59.34
C GLY A 128 -10.67 -36.44 59.98
N THR A 129 -11.09 -35.62 60.93
CA THR A 129 -12.47 -35.68 61.44
C THR A 129 -13.44 -35.34 60.31
N GLU A 130 -14.49 -36.14 60.14
CA GLU A 130 -15.58 -35.91 59.16
C GLU A 130 -15.10 -35.83 57.68
N ALA A 131 -13.86 -36.26 57.41
CA ALA A 131 -13.29 -36.32 56.08
C ALA A 131 -14.08 -37.30 55.19
N GLY A 132 -14.69 -36.78 54.13
CA GLY A 132 -15.56 -37.55 53.23
C GLY A 132 -16.81 -38.14 53.90
N GLU A 133 -17.30 -37.57 55.00
CA GLU A 133 -18.39 -38.14 55.81
C GLU A 133 -19.62 -38.54 54.96
N ASN A 134 -20.11 -37.66 54.09
CA ASN A 134 -21.31 -37.89 53.29
C ASN A 134 -21.03 -38.63 51.97
N ASN A 135 -19.79 -39.07 51.69
CA ASN A 135 -19.49 -39.82 50.46
C ASN A 135 -20.44 -41.02 50.38
N THR A 136 -21.08 -41.24 49.23
CA THR A 136 -21.96 -42.40 49.04
C THR A 136 -21.28 -43.38 48.09
N THR A 137 -21.32 -43.15 46.78
CA THR A 137 -20.72 -44.06 45.77
C THR A 137 -19.47 -43.48 45.10
N GLY A 138 -18.94 -42.35 45.57
CA GLY A 138 -17.69 -41.79 45.05
C GLY A 138 -16.50 -42.73 45.31
N ALA A 139 -15.64 -42.90 44.31
CA ALA A 139 -14.48 -43.80 44.35
C ALA A 139 -13.20 -43.05 43.95
N ASP A 140 -12.04 -43.65 44.23
CA ASP A 140 -10.72 -43.12 43.84
C ASP A 140 -10.40 -41.70 44.39
N ASN A 141 -11.01 -41.31 45.52
CA ASN A 141 -10.78 -39.99 46.13
C ASN A 141 -9.74 -40.01 47.26
N VAL A 142 -9.00 -38.90 47.44
CA VAL A 142 -8.06 -38.68 48.53
C VAL A 142 -8.43 -37.40 49.27
N PHE A 143 -9.00 -37.48 50.48
CA PHE A 143 -9.37 -36.34 51.32
C PHE A 143 -8.52 -36.30 52.60
N ILE A 144 -7.79 -35.22 52.85
CA ILE A 144 -6.87 -35.11 54.00
C ILE A 144 -7.04 -33.73 54.66
N GLY A 145 -7.70 -33.70 55.81
CA GLY A 145 -8.11 -32.50 56.52
C GLY A 145 -9.41 -32.74 57.27
N GLU A 146 -9.71 -31.91 58.25
CA GLU A 146 -11.04 -31.92 58.87
C GLU A 146 -12.07 -31.34 57.89
N GLU A 147 -13.25 -31.97 57.82
CA GLU A 147 -14.33 -31.70 56.86
C GLU A 147 -13.91 -31.72 55.36
N ALA A 148 -12.73 -32.25 55.03
CA ALA A 148 -12.22 -32.34 53.66
C ALA A 148 -13.14 -33.25 52.81
N GLY A 149 -13.73 -32.69 51.75
CA GLY A 149 -14.73 -33.38 50.93
C GLY A 149 -15.99 -33.81 51.67
N TYR A 150 -16.32 -33.20 52.82
CA TYR A 150 -17.45 -33.53 53.70
C TYR A 150 -18.75 -33.84 52.95
N GLY A 151 -19.13 -32.99 52.00
CA GLY A 151 -20.39 -33.07 51.25
C GLY A 151 -20.37 -33.97 50.01
N ASN A 152 -19.23 -34.61 49.67
CA ASN A 152 -19.14 -35.42 48.46
C ASN A 152 -20.21 -36.51 48.51
N THR A 153 -20.87 -36.81 47.40
CA THR A 153 -21.89 -37.89 47.36
C THR A 153 -21.51 -38.94 46.33
N THR A 154 -21.22 -38.53 45.10
CA THR A 154 -20.91 -39.45 43.98
C THR A 154 -19.67 -39.04 43.19
N GLY A 155 -19.02 -37.92 43.54
CA GLY A 155 -17.82 -37.45 42.87
C GLY A 155 -16.64 -38.42 43.04
N ARG A 156 -15.84 -38.56 41.99
CA ARG A 156 -14.71 -39.51 41.91
C ARG A 156 -13.43 -38.86 41.38
N ASP A 157 -12.30 -39.53 41.58
CA ASP A 157 -10.96 -39.07 41.14
C ASP A 157 -10.57 -37.69 41.71
N ASN A 158 -11.06 -37.31 42.90
CA ASN A 158 -10.75 -36.03 43.54
C ASN A 158 -9.64 -36.14 44.60
N VAL A 159 -8.77 -35.13 44.68
CA VAL A 159 -7.74 -34.99 45.72
C VAL A 159 -7.95 -33.68 46.48
N PHE A 160 -8.44 -33.74 47.72
CA PHE A 160 -8.67 -32.58 48.58
C PHE A 160 -7.75 -32.63 49.81
N ILE A 161 -6.90 -31.63 50.02
CA ILE A 161 -5.92 -31.61 51.11
C ILE A 161 -5.92 -30.25 51.80
N GLY A 162 -6.49 -30.18 53.00
CA GLY A 162 -6.71 -28.98 53.80
C GLY A 162 -8.01 -29.09 54.60
N GLU A 163 -8.12 -28.33 55.69
CA GLU A 163 -9.43 -28.12 56.34
C GLU A 163 -10.40 -27.52 55.31
N ASP A 164 -11.64 -28.00 55.32
CA ASP A 164 -12.72 -27.54 54.42
C ASP A 164 -12.46 -27.65 52.90
N ALA A 165 -11.38 -28.32 52.49
CA ALA A 165 -11.03 -28.44 51.07
C ALA A 165 -12.13 -29.23 50.32
N GLY A 166 -12.79 -28.57 49.37
CA GLY A 166 -13.92 -29.14 48.64
C GLY A 166 -15.16 -29.45 49.49
N TYR A 167 -15.38 -28.78 50.63
CA TYR A 167 -16.49 -29.05 51.57
C TYR A 167 -17.86 -29.30 50.91
N TYR A 168 -18.30 -28.42 49.99
CA TYR A 168 -19.60 -28.52 49.30
C TYR A 168 -19.55 -29.30 47.97
N ASN A 169 -18.48 -30.02 47.65
CA ASN A 169 -18.44 -30.92 46.48
C ASN A 169 -19.55 -31.95 46.60
N THR A 170 -20.36 -32.16 45.56
CA THR A 170 -21.47 -33.13 45.61
C THR A 170 -21.30 -34.26 44.60
N THR A 171 -21.18 -33.91 43.32
CA THR A 171 -21.08 -34.88 42.21
C THR A 171 -19.95 -34.53 41.24
N ALA A 172 -18.95 -33.79 41.70
CA ALA A 172 -17.88 -33.27 40.84
C ALA A 172 -16.67 -34.22 40.81
N ASP A 173 -16.07 -34.33 39.63
CA ASP A 173 -15.03 -35.32 39.29
C ASP A 173 -13.70 -34.66 38.91
N ASP A 174 -12.62 -35.44 38.99
CA ASP A 174 -11.28 -35.12 38.47
C ASP A 174 -10.64 -33.84 39.10
N ASN A 175 -11.02 -33.41 40.31
CA ASN A 175 -10.51 -32.16 40.91
C ASN A 175 -9.29 -32.38 41.82
N THR A 176 -8.43 -31.37 41.95
CA THR A 176 -7.30 -31.37 42.90
C THR A 176 -7.28 -30.04 43.67
N PHE A 177 -7.69 -30.05 44.94
CA PHE A 177 -7.72 -28.89 45.83
C PHE A 177 -6.72 -29.07 46.98
N VAL A 178 -5.78 -28.15 47.16
CA VAL A 178 -4.72 -28.26 48.17
C VAL A 178 -4.54 -26.90 48.86
N GLY A 179 -5.01 -26.80 50.10
CA GLY A 179 -5.06 -25.58 50.92
C GLY A 179 -6.31 -25.55 51.79
N SER A 180 -6.27 -24.85 52.91
CA SER A 180 -7.48 -24.57 53.72
C SER A 180 -8.52 -23.83 52.86
N ILE A 181 -9.77 -24.27 52.95
CA ILE A 181 -10.94 -23.78 52.20
C ILE A 181 -10.75 -23.71 50.66
N ALA A 182 -9.78 -24.44 50.09
CA ALA A 182 -9.57 -24.51 48.64
C ALA A 182 -10.77 -25.18 47.96
N GLY A 183 -11.37 -24.50 46.98
CA GLY A 183 -12.56 -24.98 46.27
C GLY A 183 -13.80 -25.20 47.14
N ARG A 184 -13.91 -24.58 48.32
CA ARG A 184 -14.95 -24.90 49.34
C ARG A 184 -16.36 -25.00 48.76
N ASN A 185 -16.77 -24.07 47.88
CA ASN A 185 -18.12 -24.00 47.31
C ASN A 185 -18.28 -24.71 45.94
N ASN A 186 -17.30 -25.50 45.50
CA ASN A 186 -17.35 -26.23 44.24
C ASN A 186 -18.33 -27.40 44.31
N MET A 187 -19.57 -27.20 43.87
CA MET A 187 -20.63 -28.21 43.97
C MET A 187 -20.52 -29.29 42.88
N THR A 188 -20.34 -28.88 41.62
CA THR A 188 -20.37 -29.77 40.45
C THR A 188 -19.31 -29.44 39.38
N GLY A 189 -18.43 -28.46 39.64
CA GLY A 189 -17.31 -28.11 38.77
C GLY A 189 -16.23 -29.19 38.74
N PHE A 190 -15.77 -29.57 37.55
CA PHE A 190 -14.89 -30.74 37.33
C PHE A 190 -13.55 -30.36 36.68
N ARG A 191 -12.53 -31.21 36.85
CA ARG A 191 -11.17 -31.03 36.29
C ARG A 191 -10.47 -29.74 36.73
N ASN A 192 -10.78 -29.24 37.92
CA ASN A 192 -10.15 -28.05 38.46
C ASN A 192 -8.90 -28.41 39.27
N THR A 193 -7.88 -27.56 39.27
CA THR A 193 -6.66 -27.70 40.08
C THR A 193 -6.44 -26.41 40.87
N PHE A 194 -6.72 -26.42 42.17
CA PHE A 194 -6.57 -25.28 43.07
C PHE A 194 -5.50 -25.58 44.13
N LEU A 195 -4.45 -24.75 44.21
CA LEU A 195 -3.32 -24.93 45.12
C LEU A 195 -3.05 -23.60 45.85
N GLY A 196 -3.43 -23.51 47.11
CA GLY A 196 -3.35 -22.31 47.95
C GLY A 196 -4.55 -22.21 48.88
N ALA A 197 -4.40 -21.49 50.01
CA ALA A 197 -5.54 -21.15 50.85
C ALA A 197 -6.56 -20.32 50.05
N GLU A 198 -7.85 -20.58 50.25
CA GLU A 198 -8.97 -19.93 49.52
C GLU A 198 -8.93 -20.03 47.98
N ALA A 199 -8.03 -20.82 47.39
CA ALA A 199 -7.92 -20.91 45.93
C ALA A 199 -9.23 -21.50 45.35
N GLY A 200 -9.89 -20.74 44.46
CA GLY A 200 -11.18 -21.13 43.87
C GLY A 200 -12.35 -21.20 44.85
N TYR A 201 -12.31 -20.50 45.99
CA TYR A 201 -13.29 -20.61 47.09
C TYR A 201 -14.77 -20.57 46.67
N HIS A 202 -15.17 -19.67 45.76
CA HIS A 202 -16.52 -19.55 45.19
C HIS A 202 -16.63 -20.05 43.73
N ASN A 203 -15.71 -20.88 43.22
CA ASN A 203 -15.99 -21.66 42.01
C ASN A 203 -17.15 -22.62 42.33
N THR A 204 -18.31 -22.50 41.68
CA THR A 204 -19.52 -23.28 42.00
C THR A 204 -19.74 -24.43 41.01
N THR A 205 -19.71 -24.13 39.71
CA THR A 205 -19.87 -25.09 38.61
C THR A 205 -18.80 -24.95 37.52
N GLY A 206 -17.90 -23.96 37.66
CA GLY A 206 -16.78 -23.72 36.77
C GLY A 206 -15.84 -24.92 36.66
N TYR A 207 -15.26 -25.13 35.48
CA TYR A 207 -14.54 -26.37 35.16
C TYR A 207 -13.25 -26.13 34.37
N ARG A 208 -12.29 -27.06 34.51
CA ARG A 208 -10.95 -26.99 33.87
C ARG A 208 -10.16 -25.72 34.21
N ASN A 209 -10.37 -25.18 35.41
CA ASN A 209 -9.62 -24.04 35.93
C ASN A 209 -8.35 -24.51 36.66
N THR A 210 -7.24 -23.78 36.54
CA THR A 210 -5.98 -24.03 37.25
C THR A 210 -5.58 -22.80 38.04
N PHE A 211 -5.72 -22.82 39.37
CA PHE A 211 -5.42 -21.72 40.29
C PHE A 211 -4.28 -22.09 41.24
N VAL A 212 -3.21 -21.30 41.29
CA VAL A 212 -2.02 -21.60 42.12
C VAL A 212 -1.57 -20.36 42.88
N GLY A 213 -1.97 -20.25 44.14
CA GLY A 213 -1.61 -19.18 45.08
C GLY A 213 -2.71 -18.92 46.10
N ASP A 214 -2.35 -18.35 47.24
CA ASP A 214 -3.25 -17.79 48.25
C ASP A 214 -4.30 -16.85 47.63
N SER A 215 -5.58 -17.03 47.96
CA SER A 215 -6.77 -16.30 47.46
C SER A 215 -6.88 -16.17 45.92
N THR A 216 -6.29 -17.10 45.16
CA THR A 216 -6.32 -17.08 43.68
C THR A 216 -7.68 -17.52 43.14
N GLY A 217 -8.27 -16.75 42.21
CA GLY A 217 -9.52 -17.13 41.56
C GLY A 217 -10.71 -17.30 42.50
N VAL A 218 -10.75 -16.56 43.61
CA VAL A 218 -11.77 -16.71 44.67
C VAL A 218 -13.20 -16.68 44.11
N ASP A 219 -13.56 -15.73 43.24
CA ASP A 219 -14.98 -15.47 42.88
C ASP A 219 -15.48 -16.08 41.55
N VAL A 220 -14.78 -17.08 40.99
CA VAL A 220 -14.96 -17.49 39.56
C VAL A 220 -16.35 -18.07 39.22
N GLY A 221 -17.10 -18.60 40.18
CA GLY A 221 -18.48 -19.05 39.95
C GLY A 221 -18.59 -20.15 38.88
N VAL A 222 -19.10 -19.78 37.70
CA VAL A 222 -19.30 -20.70 36.56
C VAL A 222 -18.17 -20.66 35.51
N GLY A 223 -17.20 -19.76 35.66
CA GLY A 223 -16.14 -19.52 34.67
C GLY A 223 -15.25 -20.76 34.45
N ARG A 224 -14.66 -20.89 33.26
CA ARG A 224 -13.98 -22.14 32.84
C ARG A 224 -12.71 -21.89 32.03
N LEU A 225 -11.84 -22.91 32.01
CA LEU A 225 -10.59 -22.92 31.23
C LEU A 225 -9.62 -21.77 31.58
N ASN A 226 -9.70 -21.26 32.80
CA ASN A 226 -8.83 -20.21 33.31
C ASN A 226 -7.54 -20.77 33.92
N THR A 227 -6.43 -20.03 33.81
CA THR A 227 -5.13 -20.38 34.43
C THR A 227 -4.58 -19.19 35.23
N PHE A 228 -4.75 -19.19 36.55
CA PHE A 228 -4.35 -18.11 37.45
C PHE A 228 -3.22 -18.57 38.38
N VAL A 229 -2.18 -17.76 38.56
CA VAL A 229 -1.01 -18.09 39.36
C VAL A 229 -0.49 -16.85 40.10
N GLY A 230 -0.07 -17.04 41.35
CA GLY A 230 0.39 -15.98 42.24
C GLY A 230 -0.74 -15.40 43.08
N GLN A 231 -0.37 -14.89 44.26
CA GLN A 231 -1.31 -14.46 45.29
C GLN A 231 -2.40 -13.52 44.74
N ALA A 232 -3.66 -13.89 44.99
CA ALA A 232 -4.91 -13.28 44.54
C ALA A 232 -4.99 -12.85 43.06
N ALA A 233 -4.29 -13.55 42.16
CA ALA A 233 -4.55 -13.42 40.71
C ALA A 233 -6.00 -13.83 40.40
N GLY A 234 -6.74 -12.97 39.70
CA GLY A 234 -8.17 -13.18 39.42
C GLY A 234 -9.09 -13.31 40.65
N ALA A 235 -8.71 -12.79 41.83
CA ALA A 235 -9.49 -13.00 43.06
C ALA A 235 -10.94 -12.51 42.96
N ALA A 236 -11.16 -11.36 42.33
CA ALA A 236 -12.48 -10.79 42.05
C ALA A 236 -12.87 -10.95 40.57
N THR A 237 -12.55 -12.11 39.98
CA THR A 237 -13.01 -12.51 38.65
C THR A 237 -14.19 -13.43 38.77
N GLU A 238 -15.34 -13.00 38.28
CA GLU A 238 -16.60 -13.73 38.30
C GLU A 238 -16.96 -14.21 36.90
N HIS A 239 -17.26 -15.50 36.71
CA HIS A 239 -17.85 -16.07 35.48
C HIS A 239 -17.00 -16.01 34.19
N ALA A 240 -15.86 -15.33 34.19
CA ALA A 240 -15.02 -15.19 33.00
C ALA A 240 -14.32 -16.49 32.57
N ASP A 241 -14.02 -16.59 31.28
CA ASP A 241 -13.53 -17.78 30.58
C ASP A 241 -12.21 -17.55 29.82
N TYR A 242 -11.41 -18.62 29.72
CA TYR A 242 -10.17 -18.69 28.94
C TYR A 242 -9.10 -17.65 29.32
N ASN A 243 -9.13 -17.12 30.54
CA ASN A 243 -8.17 -16.10 30.98
C ASN A 243 -6.89 -16.74 31.54
N THR A 244 -5.76 -16.06 31.36
CA THR A 244 -4.46 -16.46 31.94
C THR A 244 -3.88 -15.30 32.74
N PHE A 245 -3.68 -15.47 34.05
CA PHE A 245 -3.17 -14.42 34.96
C PHE A 245 -1.96 -14.92 35.78
N ILE A 246 -0.78 -14.30 35.65
CA ILE A 246 0.45 -14.72 36.37
C ILE A 246 1.36 -13.49 36.60
N GLY A 247 1.42 -12.72 37.69
CA GLY A 247 0.97 -12.77 39.09
C GLY A 247 1.87 -11.75 39.88
N ALA A 248 1.69 -11.39 41.15
CA ALA A 248 0.63 -11.65 42.14
C ALA A 248 -0.38 -10.48 42.11
N HIS A 249 -1.63 -10.78 41.75
CA HIS A 249 -2.70 -9.89 41.30
C HIS A 249 -2.70 -9.47 39.80
N ALA A 250 -2.20 -10.29 38.87
CA ALA A 250 -2.52 -10.03 37.45
C ALA A 250 -4.05 -10.20 37.24
N GLY A 251 -4.69 -9.27 36.53
CA GLY A 251 -6.13 -9.32 36.20
C GLY A 251 -7.14 -9.27 37.35
N GLY A 252 -6.76 -8.90 38.59
CA GLY A 252 -7.73 -8.84 39.69
C GLY A 252 -8.78 -7.73 39.49
N ASP A 253 -10.07 -8.04 39.65
CA ASP A 253 -11.27 -7.23 39.29
C ASP A 253 -11.75 -7.39 37.81
N ASN A 254 -11.23 -8.37 37.06
CA ASN A 254 -11.67 -8.74 35.70
C ASN A 254 -12.95 -9.61 35.72
N ASN A 255 -14.04 -9.09 35.18
CA ASN A 255 -15.44 -9.48 35.34
C ASN A 255 -15.95 -9.34 36.77
N ARG A 256 -16.61 -8.22 37.03
CA ARG A 256 -17.20 -7.91 38.33
C ARG A 256 -18.56 -7.22 38.19
N THR A 257 -19.24 -7.45 37.06
CA THR A 257 -20.67 -7.18 36.88
C THR A 257 -21.52 -8.45 36.73
N ASN A 258 -20.91 -9.64 36.93
CA ASN A 258 -21.59 -10.93 36.96
C ASN A 258 -22.25 -11.30 35.61
N ASN A 259 -21.50 -11.13 34.53
CA ASN A 259 -21.93 -11.46 33.17
C ASN A 259 -21.06 -12.62 32.63
N THR A 260 -21.56 -13.42 31.68
CA THR A 260 -20.89 -14.64 31.21
C THR A 260 -20.11 -14.47 29.90
N ASP A 261 -20.33 -13.36 29.19
CA ASP A 261 -19.85 -13.17 27.82
C ASP A 261 -18.68 -12.17 27.71
N ASP A 262 -18.35 -11.46 28.78
CA ASP A 262 -17.33 -10.41 28.86
C ASP A 262 -16.11 -10.78 29.74
N ALA A 263 -15.10 -9.90 29.71
CA ALA A 263 -13.79 -10.09 30.33
C ALA A 263 -13.06 -11.41 29.99
N ASN A 264 -13.36 -11.93 28.80
CA ASN A 264 -12.93 -13.23 28.32
C ASN A 264 -11.63 -13.16 27.50
N ARG A 265 -10.89 -14.27 27.46
CA ARG A 265 -9.73 -14.47 26.57
C ARG A 265 -8.58 -13.46 26.80
N ASN A 266 -8.44 -12.96 28.02
CA ASN A 266 -7.37 -12.06 28.43
C ASN A 266 -6.13 -12.83 28.91
N THR A 267 -4.94 -12.37 28.53
CA THR A 267 -3.65 -12.92 28.99
C THR A 267 -2.84 -11.82 29.66
N TYR A 268 -2.66 -11.89 30.98
CA TYR A 268 -1.91 -10.91 31.76
C TYR A 268 -0.75 -11.55 32.53
N VAL A 269 0.46 -11.08 32.25
CA VAL A 269 1.70 -11.57 32.88
C VAL A 269 2.45 -10.44 33.60
N GLY A 270 2.85 -10.72 34.84
CA GLY A 270 3.56 -9.84 35.76
C GLY A 270 2.64 -9.01 36.69
N VAL A 271 3.29 -8.28 37.60
CA VAL A 271 2.64 -7.73 38.80
C VAL A 271 1.69 -6.57 38.46
N PHE A 272 0.45 -6.65 38.93
CA PHE A 272 -0.67 -5.73 38.60
C PHE A 272 -0.89 -5.52 37.09
N THR A 273 -0.49 -6.47 36.24
CA THR A 273 -0.76 -6.38 34.80
C THR A 273 -2.25 -6.58 34.55
N GLY A 274 -2.86 -5.63 33.82
CA GLY A 274 -4.27 -5.67 33.42
C GLY A 274 -5.30 -5.63 34.56
N PHE A 275 -4.90 -5.29 35.78
CA PHE A 275 -5.74 -5.30 36.98
C PHE A 275 -7.06 -4.51 36.80
N SER A 276 -7.02 -3.25 36.33
CA SER A 276 -8.23 -2.40 36.27
C SER A 276 -9.14 -2.64 35.05
N ASN A 277 -8.89 -3.69 34.27
CA ASN A 277 -9.83 -4.10 33.22
C ASN A 277 -10.92 -4.95 33.82
N ARG A 278 -12.13 -4.40 33.86
CA ARG A 278 -13.31 -5.13 34.32
C ARG A 278 -13.89 -5.98 33.21
N GLU A 279 -14.52 -5.41 32.19
CA GLU A 279 -15.28 -6.20 31.19
C GLU A 279 -14.58 -6.38 29.83
N GLY A 280 -13.41 -5.78 29.65
CA GLY A 280 -12.73 -5.80 28.36
C GLY A 280 -12.14 -7.16 27.99
N GLN A 281 -12.20 -7.53 26.72
CA GLN A 281 -11.87 -8.88 26.23
C GLN A 281 -10.80 -8.90 25.13
N ASP A 282 -10.25 -10.09 24.87
CA ASP A 282 -9.23 -10.33 23.82
C ASP A 282 -7.94 -9.51 24.02
N ASN A 283 -7.54 -9.28 25.27
CA ASN A 283 -6.36 -8.47 25.60
C ASN A 283 -5.10 -9.29 25.89
N VAL A 284 -3.93 -8.71 25.59
CA VAL A 284 -2.62 -9.29 25.91
C VAL A 284 -1.75 -8.25 26.62
N GLY A 285 -1.48 -8.48 27.90
CA GLY A 285 -0.67 -7.64 28.77
C GLY A 285 0.56 -8.37 29.32
N MET A 286 1.72 -7.72 29.30
CA MET A 286 2.94 -8.25 29.93
C MET A 286 3.81 -7.13 30.52
N GLY A 287 4.07 -7.15 31.82
CA GLY A 287 4.98 -6.18 32.44
C GLY A 287 4.85 -6.06 33.95
N ALA A 288 5.25 -4.90 34.48
CA ALA A 288 5.01 -4.52 35.86
C ALA A 288 4.20 -3.22 35.86
N PHE A 289 3.05 -3.23 36.54
CA PHE A 289 2.12 -2.11 36.58
C PHE A 289 1.64 -1.65 35.19
N ALA A 290 1.64 -2.56 34.22
CA ALA A 290 1.15 -2.35 32.86
C ALA A 290 -0.37 -2.49 32.91
N ASN A 291 -1.12 -1.40 32.82
CA ASN A 291 -2.52 -1.41 33.25
C ASN A 291 -3.36 -0.33 32.56
N TYR A 292 -4.67 -0.49 32.64
CA TYR A 292 -5.65 0.39 32.01
C TYR A 292 -5.89 1.61 32.91
N ARG A 293 -5.11 2.66 32.67
CA ARG A 293 -4.95 3.77 33.62
C ARG A 293 -5.94 4.91 33.35
N ASP A 294 -6.69 5.29 34.38
CA ASP A 294 -7.16 6.68 34.47
C ASP A 294 -5.94 7.58 34.82
N PRO A 295 -5.64 8.63 34.05
CA PRO A 295 -4.49 9.50 34.32
C PRO A 295 -4.49 10.17 35.69
N SER A 296 -5.65 10.27 36.37
CA SER A 296 -5.82 10.99 37.63
C SER A 296 -5.43 10.21 38.90
N GLU A 297 -5.40 8.87 38.87
CA GLU A 297 -5.15 8.04 40.05
C GLU A 297 -3.81 7.27 39.95
N PHE A 298 -3.02 7.32 41.01
CA PHE A 298 -1.78 6.56 41.16
C PHE A 298 -1.56 6.24 42.64
N ASP A 299 -2.04 5.07 43.09
CA ASP A 299 -1.74 4.57 44.45
C ASP A 299 -1.39 3.07 44.43
N ILE A 300 -0.35 2.76 43.67
CA ILE A 300 0.33 1.47 43.73
C ILE A 300 1.17 1.47 45.02
N ILE A 301 0.54 1.10 46.15
CA ILE A 301 1.07 0.40 47.34
C ILE A 301 0.10 0.66 48.50
N ASN A 302 -0.86 -0.26 48.69
CA ASN A 302 -1.44 -0.49 50.02
C ASN A 302 -1.28 -1.98 50.37
N ILE A 303 -0.03 -2.36 50.62
CA ILE A 303 0.38 -3.71 51.07
C ILE A 303 0.02 -3.84 52.57
N THR A 304 -1.28 -3.77 52.88
CA THR A 304 -1.82 -3.73 54.25
C THR A 304 -3.07 -4.61 54.44
N GLY A 305 -3.28 -5.60 53.57
CA GLY A 305 -4.15 -6.74 53.86
C GLY A 305 -5.66 -6.49 53.79
N ARG A 306 -6.11 -5.51 53.01
CA ARG A 306 -7.55 -5.37 52.69
C ARG A 306 -7.76 -5.00 51.24
N PHE A 307 -8.48 -5.84 50.51
CA PHE A 307 -8.77 -5.71 49.08
C PHE A 307 -9.67 -4.50 48.77
N GLY A 308 -9.07 -3.31 48.70
CA GLY A 308 -9.73 -2.08 48.28
C GLY A 308 -9.95 -2.05 46.77
N ALA A 309 -11.21 -2.03 46.35
CA ALA A 309 -11.57 -1.88 44.93
C ALA A 309 -11.07 -0.53 44.38
N TYR A 310 -10.47 -0.54 43.18
CA TYR A 310 -10.14 0.68 42.46
C TYR A 310 -11.43 1.36 41.96
N THR A 311 -11.48 2.67 42.04
CA THR A 311 -12.67 3.50 41.72
C THR A 311 -12.81 3.83 40.24
N THR A 312 -11.76 3.66 39.44
CA THR A 312 -11.70 3.97 38.01
C THR A 312 -11.61 2.70 37.15
N THR A 313 -12.70 1.94 37.12
CA THR A 313 -12.84 0.71 36.33
C THR A 313 -12.90 1.00 34.83
N THR A 314 -12.32 0.13 33.99
CA THR A 314 -12.36 0.29 32.53
C THR A 314 -12.80 -0.99 31.82
N THR A 315 -13.35 -0.83 30.61
CA THR A 315 -13.80 -1.92 29.74
C THR A 315 -13.06 -1.79 28.40
N ARG A 316 -11.87 -2.40 28.30
CA ARG A 316 -10.98 -2.17 27.15
C ARG A 316 -10.75 -3.44 26.37
N ASP A 317 -11.09 -3.42 25.09
CA ASP A 317 -11.01 -4.59 24.23
C ASP A 317 -9.81 -4.56 23.28
N ARG A 318 -9.32 -5.76 22.93
CA ARG A 318 -8.38 -5.98 21.82
C ARG A 318 -7.09 -5.15 21.96
N THR A 319 -6.62 -4.97 23.19
CA THR A 319 -5.38 -4.23 23.47
C THR A 319 -4.17 -5.16 23.56
N THR A 320 -3.02 -4.69 23.09
CA THR A 320 -1.71 -5.34 23.29
C THR A 320 -0.80 -4.38 24.02
N PHE A 321 -0.30 -4.74 25.21
CA PHE A 321 0.50 -3.85 26.03
C PHE A 321 1.67 -4.58 26.70
N ILE A 322 2.91 -4.16 26.40
CA ILE A 322 4.12 -4.84 26.83
C ILE A 322 5.13 -3.84 27.41
N GLY A 323 5.56 -4.05 28.66
CA GLY A 323 6.57 -3.23 29.33
C GLY A 323 6.09 -2.66 30.67
N ALA A 324 7.00 -2.07 31.44
CA ALA A 324 6.65 -1.49 32.74
C ALA A 324 5.88 -0.18 32.56
N GLN A 325 4.73 -0.04 33.24
CA GLN A 325 3.86 1.13 33.12
C GLN A 325 3.40 1.41 31.67
N ALA A 326 3.12 0.37 30.88
CA ALA A 326 2.44 0.51 29.60
C ALA A 326 0.93 0.74 29.81
N PHE A 327 0.37 1.77 29.17
CA PHE A 327 -1.00 2.27 29.42
C PHE A 327 -1.90 2.23 28.15
N PRO A 328 -2.59 1.11 27.88
CA PRO A 328 -3.55 0.96 26.77
C PRO A 328 -4.93 1.56 27.13
N ASN A 329 -5.07 2.88 27.11
CA ASN A 329 -6.28 3.56 27.58
C ASN A 329 -7.38 3.69 26.52
N ASN A 330 -7.35 2.87 25.47
CA ASN A 330 -8.45 2.76 24.50
C ASN A 330 -8.52 1.36 23.88
N ASN A 331 -9.55 1.11 23.09
CA ASN A 331 -9.75 -0.17 22.41
C ASN A 331 -8.89 -0.25 21.14
N ASP A 332 -8.54 -1.47 20.74
CA ASP A 332 -7.80 -1.75 19.51
C ASP A 332 -6.40 -1.10 19.47
N VAL A 333 -5.75 -0.92 20.63
CA VAL A 333 -4.46 -0.23 20.76
C VAL A 333 -3.27 -1.16 20.97
N VAL A 334 -2.09 -0.71 20.52
CA VAL A 334 -0.80 -1.36 20.79
C VAL A 334 0.10 -0.42 21.59
N VAL A 335 0.62 -0.88 22.72
CA VAL A 335 1.52 -0.11 23.59
C VAL A 335 2.76 -0.93 23.94
N VAL A 336 3.96 -0.44 23.67
CA VAL A 336 5.20 -1.16 23.97
C VAL A 336 6.24 -0.25 24.63
N GLY A 337 6.91 -0.78 25.65
CA GLY A 337 8.02 -0.16 26.37
C GLY A 337 7.61 0.52 27.69
N TYR A 338 8.37 1.53 28.10
CA TYR A 338 8.30 2.12 29.45
C TYR A 338 7.47 3.40 29.46
N GLN A 339 6.45 3.50 30.33
CA GLN A 339 5.57 4.68 30.43
C GLN A 339 4.89 5.08 29.10
N SER A 340 4.82 4.17 28.12
CA SER A 340 4.16 4.41 26.83
C SER A 340 2.64 4.33 26.98
N ARG A 341 1.91 5.08 26.14
CA ARG A 341 0.48 5.35 26.35
C ARG A 341 -0.29 5.51 25.03
N ALA A 342 -1.38 4.77 24.86
CA ALA A 342 -2.33 4.99 23.76
C ALA A 342 -3.68 5.43 24.33
N ASP A 343 -4.11 6.65 24.01
CA ASP A 343 -5.37 7.24 24.47
C ASP A 343 -6.45 7.28 23.38
N GLY A 344 -6.05 7.35 22.11
CA GLY A 344 -6.95 7.23 20.98
C GLY A 344 -7.21 5.77 20.60
N ALA A 345 -8.40 5.47 20.10
CA ALA A 345 -8.72 4.16 19.55
C ALA A 345 -7.87 3.88 18.30
N TYR A 346 -7.52 2.62 18.07
CA TYR A 346 -6.61 2.21 16.96
C TYR A 346 -5.21 2.85 17.06
N GLY A 347 -4.81 3.33 18.25
CA GLY A 347 -3.53 3.99 18.49
C GLY A 347 -2.37 3.03 18.73
N ILE A 348 -1.17 3.43 18.32
CA ILE A 348 0.08 2.67 18.53
C ILE A 348 1.09 3.56 19.25
N ALA A 349 1.61 3.12 20.40
CA ALA A 349 2.61 3.86 21.19
C ALA A 349 3.78 2.94 21.57
N ILE A 350 4.92 3.05 20.88
CA ILE A 350 6.07 2.16 21.06
C ILE A 350 7.30 2.97 21.45
N GLY A 351 7.95 2.62 22.55
CA GLY A 351 9.22 3.19 23.00
C GLY A 351 9.22 3.57 24.48
N SER A 352 9.77 4.72 24.82
CA SER A 352 9.83 5.22 26.21
C SER A 352 9.10 6.55 26.31
N GLN A 353 8.08 6.63 27.15
CA GLN A 353 7.25 7.84 27.32
C GLN A 353 6.61 8.30 26.00
N SER A 354 6.35 7.35 25.09
CA SER A 354 5.64 7.60 23.83
C SER A 354 4.14 7.71 24.07
N ARG A 355 3.45 8.59 23.33
CA ARG A 355 2.02 8.86 23.54
C ARG A 355 1.25 9.10 22.25
N ALA A 356 0.37 8.16 21.91
CA ALA A 356 -0.63 8.29 20.84
C ALA A 356 -1.93 8.85 21.44
N GLN A 357 -2.15 10.18 21.34
CA GLN A 357 -3.25 10.84 22.06
C GLN A 357 -4.63 10.69 21.40
N ASN A 358 -4.66 10.54 20.07
CA ASN A 358 -5.87 10.65 19.26
C ASN A 358 -6.07 9.46 18.32
N ASN A 359 -7.24 9.34 17.70
CA ASN A 359 -7.64 8.11 17.01
C ASN A 359 -6.74 7.81 15.80
N THR A 360 -6.34 6.55 15.63
CA THR A 360 -5.41 6.10 14.58
C THR A 360 -4.07 6.86 14.61
N SER A 361 -3.63 7.33 15.78
CA SER A 361 -2.31 7.99 15.92
C SER A 361 -1.21 6.99 16.29
N VAL A 362 -0.01 7.20 15.75
CA VAL A 362 1.12 6.28 15.91
C VAL A 362 2.36 7.02 16.38
N ALA A 363 2.76 6.81 17.63
CA ALA A 363 3.93 7.41 18.27
C ALA A 363 5.05 6.37 18.45
N LEU A 364 6.18 6.55 17.74
CA LEU A 364 7.28 5.58 17.73
C LEU A 364 8.60 6.25 18.18
N GLY A 365 9.08 5.89 19.37
CA GLY A 365 10.37 6.27 19.92
C GLY A 365 10.32 6.84 21.35
N ARG A 366 11.23 7.75 21.70
CA ARG A 366 11.34 8.29 23.07
C ARG A 366 10.78 9.71 23.15
N ASN A 367 9.90 9.97 24.11
CA ASN A 367 9.21 11.27 24.31
C ASN A 367 8.35 11.73 23.11
N VAL A 368 8.00 10.82 22.19
CA VAL A 368 7.14 11.15 21.04
C VAL A 368 5.69 11.29 21.49
N THR A 369 5.07 12.44 21.26
CA THR A 369 3.63 12.65 21.48
C THR A 369 2.96 13.02 20.16
N VAL A 370 1.94 12.27 19.75
CA VAL A 370 1.10 12.59 18.58
C VAL A 370 -0.25 13.08 19.06
N ALA A 371 -0.57 14.34 18.75
CA ALA A 371 -1.78 15.03 19.21
C ALA A 371 -2.89 15.09 18.15
N GLN A 372 -2.66 14.56 16.95
CA GLN A 372 -3.57 14.62 15.81
C GLN A 372 -4.15 13.23 15.50
N ASN A 373 -5.38 13.18 14.98
CA ASN A 373 -5.93 11.93 14.43
C ASN A 373 -5.13 11.49 13.20
N ASN A 374 -5.15 10.19 12.90
CA ASN A 374 -4.61 9.61 11.65
C ASN A 374 -3.14 9.95 11.34
N THR A 375 -2.37 10.32 12.36
CA THR A 375 -1.01 10.88 12.23
C THR A 375 0.03 9.94 12.81
N MET A 376 1.17 9.80 12.13
CA MET A 376 2.34 9.06 12.64
C MET A 376 3.48 10.02 12.93
N ALA A 377 4.14 9.86 14.08
CA ALA A 377 5.44 10.46 14.36
C ALA A 377 6.44 9.37 14.77
N LEU A 378 7.63 9.45 14.19
CA LEU A 378 8.75 8.53 14.40
C LEU A 378 9.98 9.37 14.76
N GLY A 379 10.65 9.03 15.87
CA GLY A 379 11.86 9.74 16.33
C GLY A 379 11.87 9.97 17.84
N GLY A 380 12.09 11.21 18.28
CA GLY A 380 12.04 11.53 19.70
C GLY A 380 12.18 13.02 20.01
N ASP A 381 12.52 13.30 21.27
CA ASP A 381 12.48 14.63 21.90
C ASP A 381 12.98 15.77 21.01
N THR A 382 12.18 16.83 20.90
CA THR A 382 12.37 17.96 19.98
C THR A 382 13.54 18.87 20.32
N THR A 383 14.13 18.72 21.51
CA THR A 383 15.15 19.63 22.06
C THR A 383 16.57 19.09 21.93
N ASP A 384 16.94 18.09 22.75
CA ASP A 384 18.35 17.69 22.92
C ASP A 384 18.71 16.31 22.33
N ASN A 385 17.73 15.47 21.95
CA ASN A 385 17.97 14.10 21.46
C ASN A 385 17.01 13.74 20.29
N ARG A 386 16.98 14.59 19.26
CA ARG A 386 16.24 14.31 18.02
C ARG A 386 16.86 13.10 17.32
N TYR A 387 16.11 12.00 17.21
CA TYR A 387 16.58 10.81 16.50
C TYR A 387 16.37 10.96 14.98
N SER A 388 17.43 10.69 14.22
CA SER A 388 17.37 10.58 12.75
C SER A 388 16.89 9.20 12.33
N VAL A 389 16.01 9.13 11.32
CA VAL A 389 15.54 7.87 10.73
C VAL A 389 16.44 7.49 9.57
N GLY A 390 17.23 6.43 9.70
CA GLY A 390 18.07 5.90 8.63
C GLY A 390 17.42 4.75 7.87
N ILE A 391 17.38 4.83 6.54
CA ILE A 391 17.01 3.70 5.65
C ILE A 391 18.23 3.38 4.77
N GLY A 392 18.68 2.12 4.83
CA GLY A 392 19.93 1.68 4.18
C GLY A 392 21.20 2.04 4.96
N THR A 393 21.10 2.76 6.08
CA THR A 393 22.24 3.18 6.92
C THR A 393 22.01 2.87 8.40
N THR A 394 23.08 2.51 9.12
CA THR A 394 23.10 2.37 10.58
C THR A 394 23.72 3.58 11.30
N ALA A 395 24.20 4.57 10.54
CA ALA A 395 24.88 5.75 11.04
C ALA A 395 24.23 7.03 10.44
N ALA A 396 22.91 7.15 10.62
CA ALA A 396 22.14 8.26 10.09
C ALA A 396 22.69 9.61 10.58
N ASN A 397 22.81 10.56 9.65
CA ASN A 397 23.31 11.90 9.88
C ASN A 397 22.37 12.66 10.82
N GLN A 398 22.89 13.12 11.97
CA GLN A 398 22.11 13.82 13.01
C GLN A 398 21.47 15.14 12.53
N ASN A 399 21.88 15.66 11.36
CA ASN A 399 21.26 16.83 10.74
C ASN A 399 20.09 16.49 9.81
N ALA A 400 19.84 15.22 9.53
CA ALA A 400 18.73 14.74 8.71
C ALA A 400 17.64 14.11 9.58
N SER A 401 16.37 14.48 9.33
CA SER A 401 15.21 13.81 9.96
C SER A 401 14.99 12.41 9.37
N LEU A 402 15.22 12.27 8.05
CA LEU A 402 15.16 11.03 7.29
C LEU A 402 16.38 10.98 6.37
N GLU A 403 17.14 9.89 6.42
CA GLU A 403 18.25 9.62 5.49
C GLU A 403 17.94 8.37 4.65
N LEU A 404 18.13 8.49 3.34
CA LEU A 404 17.95 7.43 2.36
C LEU A 404 19.32 7.18 1.69
N ALA A 405 19.99 6.10 2.08
CA ALA A 405 21.38 5.83 1.68
C ALA A 405 21.53 4.80 0.54
N ASP A 406 20.43 4.18 0.10
CA ASP A 406 20.44 3.23 -1.02
C ASP A 406 20.80 3.92 -2.35
N THR A 407 21.73 3.33 -3.11
CA THR A 407 22.24 3.92 -4.37
C THR A 407 21.44 3.54 -5.62
N ASP A 408 20.47 2.64 -5.49
CA ASP A 408 19.66 2.06 -6.58
C ASP A 408 18.16 2.35 -6.43
N LYS A 409 17.78 3.23 -5.49
CA LYS A 409 16.40 3.60 -5.16
C LYS A 409 16.27 5.11 -4.98
N GLY A 410 15.07 5.64 -5.23
CA GLY A 410 14.72 7.04 -5.00
C GLY A 410 13.56 7.20 -4.02
N PHE A 411 13.30 8.43 -3.60
CA PHE A 411 12.14 8.77 -2.78
C PHE A 411 10.94 9.14 -3.66
N LEU A 412 9.89 8.33 -3.64
CA LEU A 412 8.62 8.68 -4.27
C LEU A 412 7.74 9.44 -3.27
N ILE A 413 7.59 10.75 -3.50
CA ILE A 413 6.60 11.59 -2.82
C ILE A 413 5.19 11.37 -3.37
N ASN A 414 4.19 12.03 -2.76
CA ASN A 414 2.82 12.04 -3.26
C ASN A 414 2.78 12.52 -4.72
N ARG A 415 2.29 11.64 -5.60
CA ARG A 415 2.05 11.94 -7.02
C ARG A 415 0.58 12.27 -7.22
N LEU A 416 0.29 13.43 -7.78
CA LEU A 416 -1.04 13.97 -7.97
C LEU A 416 -1.17 14.44 -9.43
N THR A 417 -2.36 14.33 -10.01
CA THR A 417 -2.70 15.13 -11.20
C THR A 417 -2.72 16.62 -10.85
N THR A 418 -2.64 17.50 -11.85
CA THR A 418 -2.80 18.94 -11.66
C THR A 418 -4.14 19.25 -10.97
N ALA A 419 -5.20 18.52 -11.32
CA ALA A 419 -6.52 18.67 -10.71
C ALA A 419 -6.51 18.31 -9.21
N GLU A 420 -5.89 17.20 -8.83
CA GLU A 420 -5.79 16.77 -7.42
C GLU A 420 -4.88 17.71 -6.60
N ARG A 421 -3.78 18.22 -7.18
CA ARG A 421 -2.90 19.19 -6.52
C ARG A 421 -3.62 20.52 -6.25
N VAL A 422 -4.32 21.07 -7.24
CA VAL A 422 -5.09 22.32 -7.08
C VAL A 422 -6.28 22.13 -6.12
N ALA A 423 -6.86 20.93 -6.05
CA ALA A 423 -7.90 20.63 -5.06
C ALA A 423 -7.42 20.77 -3.61
N LEU A 424 -6.12 20.59 -3.31
CA LEU A 424 -5.59 20.80 -1.95
C LEU A 424 -5.71 22.27 -1.49
N GLU A 425 -5.67 23.24 -2.41
CA GLU A 425 -5.78 24.67 -2.08
C GLU A 425 -7.17 25.10 -1.59
N THR A 426 -8.21 24.29 -1.83
CA THR A 426 -9.62 24.71 -1.67
C THR A 426 -10.55 23.65 -1.11
N ALA A 427 -10.25 22.37 -1.32
CA ALA A 427 -11.12 21.23 -1.01
C ALA A 427 -10.29 19.96 -0.71
N ALA A 428 -9.22 20.11 0.10
CA ALA A 428 -8.42 18.98 0.56
C ALA A 428 -9.28 17.91 1.25
N ALA A 429 -8.89 16.64 1.15
CA ALA A 429 -9.71 15.49 1.59
C ALA A 429 -10.00 15.45 3.10
N ASN A 430 -9.23 16.18 3.92
CA ASN A 430 -9.46 16.37 5.35
C ASN A 430 -10.48 17.49 5.67
N GLY A 431 -10.98 18.21 4.67
CA GLY A 431 -11.89 19.36 4.80
C GLY A 431 -11.21 20.68 5.19
N LEU A 432 -9.88 20.74 5.22
CA LEU A 432 -9.09 21.92 5.58
C LEU A 432 -8.17 22.31 4.41
N PRO A 433 -8.45 23.42 3.69
CA PRO A 433 -7.56 23.95 2.65
C PRO A 433 -6.15 24.24 3.19
N LEU A 434 -5.13 24.15 2.32
CA LEU A 434 -3.76 24.56 2.68
C LEU A 434 -3.69 26.04 3.07
N ASP A 435 -2.92 26.36 4.11
CA ASP A 435 -2.60 27.73 4.50
C ASP A 435 -1.08 27.93 4.72
N ALA A 436 -0.69 28.98 5.45
CA ALA A 436 0.72 29.25 5.75
C ALA A 436 1.38 28.15 6.60
N GLY A 437 0.61 27.32 7.30
CA GLY A 437 1.08 26.21 8.14
C GLY A 437 1.71 25.06 7.36
N GLU A 438 1.29 24.82 6.12
CA GLU A 438 1.83 23.76 5.25
C GLU A 438 2.99 24.22 4.34
N GLN A 439 3.60 25.38 4.61
CA GLN A 439 4.75 25.87 3.85
C GLN A 439 5.87 24.81 3.78
N GLY A 440 6.33 24.51 2.56
CA GLY A 440 7.32 23.48 2.28
C GLY A 440 6.75 22.09 1.95
N LEU A 441 5.42 21.91 1.96
CA LEU A 441 4.77 20.69 1.45
C LEU A 441 5.20 20.43 0.00
N MET A 442 5.59 19.20 -0.31
CA MET A 442 6.08 18.79 -1.64
C MET A 442 5.18 17.74 -2.28
N VAL A 443 4.85 17.92 -3.57
CA VAL A 443 4.11 16.95 -4.37
C VAL A 443 4.68 16.89 -5.79
N TYR A 444 4.58 15.74 -6.46
CA TYR A 444 4.94 15.60 -7.87
C TYR A 444 3.67 15.64 -8.71
N ASP A 445 3.56 16.63 -9.60
CA ASP A 445 2.46 16.78 -10.54
C ASP A 445 2.69 15.88 -11.75
N THR A 446 1.82 14.90 -11.97
CA THR A 446 1.96 13.90 -13.04
C THR A 446 1.48 14.36 -14.41
N ASP A 447 0.75 15.48 -14.49
CA ASP A 447 0.33 16.05 -15.78
C ASP A 447 1.35 17.05 -16.30
N LEU A 448 2.12 17.67 -15.40
CA LEU A 448 3.18 18.64 -15.69
C LEU A 448 4.60 18.08 -15.53
N ASP A 449 4.73 16.80 -15.13
CA ASP A 449 5.99 16.10 -14.84
C ASP A 449 6.97 16.86 -13.93
N ALA A 450 6.43 17.59 -12.95
CA ALA A 450 7.19 18.56 -12.16
C ALA A 450 7.00 18.41 -10.65
N LEU A 451 8.07 18.68 -9.90
CA LEU A 451 8.03 18.83 -8.45
C LEU A 451 7.48 20.23 -8.09
N PHE A 452 6.45 20.25 -7.25
CA PHE A 452 5.84 21.46 -6.71
C PHE A 452 6.06 21.56 -5.20
N THR A 453 6.26 22.79 -4.73
CA THR A 453 6.41 23.15 -3.31
C THR A 453 5.40 24.23 -2.96
N TRP A 454 4.67 24.06 -1.85
CA TRP A 454 3.77 25.09 -1.31
C TRP A 454 4.60 26.17 -0.61
N ASP A 455 4.42 27.45 -0.95
CA ASP A 455 5.15 28.56 -0.32
C ASP A 455 4.42 29.17 0.91
N GLY A 456 3.25 28.64 1.26
CA GLY A 456 2.35 29.19 2.28
C GLY A 456 1.16 29.98 1.71
N ALA A 457 1.13 30.23 0.40
CA ALA A 457 0.02 30.89 -0.29
C ALA A 457 -0.29 30.31 -1.70
N ALA A 458 0.69 29.71 -2.37
CA ALA A 458 0.56 29.13 -3.71
C ALA A 458 1.50 27.93 -3.95
N TRP A 459 1.16 27.10 -4.94
CA TRP A 459 2.05 26.08 -5.48
C TRP A 459 3.07 26.67 -6.46
N ASN A 460 4.36 26.60 -6.13
CA ASN A 460 5.46 26.95 -7.03
C ASN A 460 6.15 25.68 -7.55
N THR A 461 6.63 25.67 -8.80
CA THR A 461 7.54 24.63 -9.27
C THR A 461 8.93 24.82 -8.66
N SER A 462 9.50 23.77 -8.08
CA SER A 462 10.89 23.81 -7.63
C SER A 462 11.81 23.82 -8.86
N GLY A 463 12.35 24.99 -9.20
CA GLY A 463 13.08 25.20 -10.45
C GLY A 463 12.36 26.07 -11.49
N ALA A 464 11.40 26.91 -11.08
CA ALA A 464 11.01 28.07 -11.87
C ALA A 464 12.21 29.02 -12.02
N ASN A 465 12.97 28.84 -13.10
CA ASN A 465 14.06 29.74 -13.47
C ASN A 465 13.46 31.12 -13.72
N THR A 466 13.72 32.10 -12.84
CA THR A 466 13.36 33.51 -13.08
C THR A 466 14.26 34.17 -14.14
N ASP A 467 15.24 33.43 -14.63
CA ASP A 467 15.93 33.66 -15.89
C ASP A 467 14.98 33.40 -17.07
N ASN A 468 14.33 34.47 -17.52
CA ASN A 468 13.87 34.60 -18.90
C ASN A 468 14.62 35.78 -19.53
N GLN A 469 15.90 35.55 -19.85
CA GLN A 469 16.76 36.51 -20.54
C GLN A 469 16.34 36.71 -22.00
N GLU A 470 15.49 37.71 -22.26
CA GLU A 470 15.20 38.19 -23.60
C GLU A 470 16.31 39.16 -24.04
N LEU A 471 16.86 38.97 -25.24
CA LEU A 471 17.86 39.86 -25.83
C LEU A 471 17.16 40.90 -26.70
N ASP A 472 17.32 42.18 -26.36
CA ASP A 472 16.77 43.31 -27.12
C ASP A 472 17.90 44.13 -27.75
N LEU A 473 17.70 44.55 -28.99
CA LEU A 473 18.64 45.33 -29.78
C LEU A 473 17.93 46.60 -30.27
N THR A 474 18.22 47.73 -29.62
CA THR A 474 17.70 49.04 -30.00
C THR A 474 18.84 49.92 -30.50
N ASP A 475 18.69 50.50 -31.69
CA ASP A 475 19.76 51.14 -32.45
C ASP A 475 21.01 50.23 -32.53
N ASN A 476 22.15 50.69 -32.00
CA ASN A 476 23.41 49.93 -31.92
C ASN A 476 23.64 49.29 -30.53
N THR A 477 22.65 49.29 -29.65
CA THR A 477 22.81 48.85 -28.25
C THR A 477 22.16 47.49 -28.02
N LEU A 478 22.97 46.45 -27.80
CA LEU A 478 22.49 45.13 -27.39
C LEU A 478 22.33 45.09 -25.87
N SER A 479 21.17 44.63 -25.40
CA SER A 479 20.81 44.56 -23.99
C SER A 479 20.14 43.22 -23.64
N ILE A 480 20.07 42.92 -22.34
CA ILE A 480 19.44 41.71 -21.80
C ILE A 480 18.35 42.12 -20.82
N SER A 481 17.16 41.53 -20.92
CA SER A 481 15.99 41.95 -20.15
C SER A 481 16.24 41.82 -18.63
N GLY A 482 16.26 42.96 -17.93
CA GLY A 482 16.54 43.03 -16.48
C GLY A 482 18.01 43.28 -16.11
N GLY A 483 18.92 43.28 -17.09
CA GLY A 483 20.30 43.76 -16.91
C GLY A 483 20.40 45.29 -17.05
N ILE A 484 21.36 45.91 -16.35
CA ILE A 484 21.71 47.34 -16.53
C ILE A 484 22.96 47.54 -17.41
N GLU A 485 23.67 46.45 -17.73
CA GLU A 485 24.81 46.48 -18.64
C GLU A 485 24.33 46.30 -20.08
N THR A 486 24.84 47.14 -20.97
CA THR A 486 24.56 47.09 -22.41
C THR A 486 25.87 47.06 -23.20
N VAL A 487 25.81 46.52 -24.41
CA VAL A 487 26.96 46.46 -25.33
C VAL A 487 26.69 47.42 -26.49
N ASP A 488 27.49 48.48 -26.59
CA ASP A 488 27.48 49.41 -27.71
C ASP A 488 28.25 48.83 -28.91
N LEU A 489 27.55 48.67 -30.03
CA LEU A 489 28.05 48.14 -31.29
C LEU A 489 28.44 49.24 -32.30
N SER A 490 28.31 50.52 -31.94
CA SER A 490 28.52 51.66 -32.86
C SER A 490 29.93 51.72 -33.47
N ALA A 491 30.93 51.12 -32.83
CA ALA A 491 32.29 51.02 -33.35
C ALA A 491 32.46 50.03 -34.53
N TYR A 492 31.40 49.31 -34.92
CA TYR A 492 31.43 48.27 -35.95
C TYR A 492 30.44 48.51 -37.11
N LEU A 493 29.83 49.70 -37.17
CA LEU A 493 28.81 50.09 -38.15
C LEU A 493 29.06 51.54 -38.63
N ASP A 494 30.04 51.73 -39.52
CA ASP A 494 30.50 53.03 -40.03
C ASP A 494 29.95 53.36 -41.43
N ASN A 495 28.69 53.80 -41.47
CA ASN A 495 27.96 54.05 -42.72
C ASN A 495 28.16 55.46 -43.34
N GLU A 496 29.42 55.85 -43.62
CA GLU A 496 29.78 57.07 -44.37
C GLU A 496 30.33 56.77 -45.78
N ASP A 497 29.46 56.81 -46.79
CA ASP A 497 29.81 56.84 -48.23
C ASP A 497 28.88 57.82 -48.96
N GLU A 498 29.27 59.10 -49.08
CA GLU A 498 28.53 60.10 -49.86
C GLU A 498 29.49 60.96 -50.70
N GLN A 499 29.52 60.71 -52.02
CA GLN A 499 30.37 61.41 -52.99
C GLN A 499 29.54 61.77 -54.24
N ASP A 500 29.34 63.07 -54.50
CA ASP A 500 28.65 63.57 -55.70
C ASP A 500 29.60 64.34 -56.64
N LEU A 501 29.31 64.31 -57.94
CA LEU A 501 30.18 64.81 -59.01
C LEU A 501 29.67 66.12 -59.58
N THR A 502 30.42 67.20 -59.34
CA THR A 502 30.00 68.57 -59.68
C THR A 502 30.21 68.94 -61.15
N SER A 503 31.24 68.40 -61.81
CA SER A 503 31.45 68.56 -63.26
C SER A 503 32.47 67.55 -63.80
N ALA A 504 32.40 67.30 -65.12
CA ALA A 504 33.41 66.54 -65.86
C ALA A 504 33.74 67.27 -67.17
N THR A 505 35.03 67.39 -67.50
CA THR A 505 35.52 68.14 -68.66
C THR A 505 36.58 67.34 -69.40
N LEU A 506 36.44 67.21 -70.73
CA LEU A 506 37.38 66.48 -71.59
C LEU A 506 38.26 67.45 -72.37
N THR A 507 39.58 67.28 -72.27
CA THR A 507 40.57 68.05 -73.04
C THR A 507 41.64 67.13 -73.60
N GLY A 508 41.66 66.94 -74.93
CA GLY A 508 42.49 65.92 -75.56
C GLY A 508 41.96 64.52 -75.21
N THR A 509 42.83 63.65 -74.70
CA THR A 509 42.47 62.32 -74.17
C THR A 509 42.18 62.33 -72.67
N ASP A 510 42.42 63.44 -71.97
CA ASP A 510 42.30 63.53 -70.52
C ASP A 510 40.91 64.01 -70.10
N LEU A 511 40.17 63.14 -69.38
CA LEU A 511 38.90 63.47 -68.74
C LEU A 511 39.15 63.89 -67.29
N ALA A 512 38.99 65.17 -66.99
CA ALA A 512 39.07 65.71 -65.63
C ALA A 512 37.69 65.73 -64.97
N ILE A 513 37.57 65.10 -63.80
CA ILE A 513 36.34 65.03 -62.99
C ILE A 513 36.55 65.84 -61.71
N ALA A 514 35.63 66.76 -61.41
CA ALA A 514 35.62 67.57 -60.21
C ALA A 514 34.64 67.02 -59.17
N ILE A 515 35.19 66.62 -58.02
CA ILE A 515 34.45 66.12 -56.84
C ILE A 515 34.20 67.32 -55.92
N GLU A 516 33.01 67.43 -55.32
CA GLU A 516 32.76 68.53 -54.37
C GLU A 516 33.73 68.45 -53.18
N ASN A 517 34.40 69.56 -52.87
CA ASN A 517 35.43 69.66 -51.81
C ASN A 517 36.66 68.73 -51.96
N GLY A 518 36.80 68.03 -53.09
CA GLY A 518 37.93 67.14 -53.41
C GLY A 518 38.93 67.74 -54.40
N ALA A 519 40.12 67.14 -54.50
CA ALA A 519 41.03 67.41 -55.62
C ALA A 519 40.48 66.74 -56.89
N SER A 520 40.49 67.43 -58.03
CA SER A 520 39.99 66.86 -59.29
C SER A 520 40.88 65.72 -59.78
N VAL A 521 40.24 64.62 -60.20
CA VAL A 521 40.92 63.43 -60.71
C VAL A 521 40.94 63.48 -62.24
N THR A 522 42.09 63.23 -62.85
CA THR A 522 42.25 63.16 -64.31
C THR A 522 42.40 61.70 -64.74
N VAL A 523 41.60 61.29 -65.73
CA VAL A 523 41.58 59.94 -66.30
C VAL A 523 42.03 60.02 -67.75
N ASP A 524 43.17 59.40 -68.07
CA ASP A 524 43.67 59.28 -69.44
C ASP A 524 42.87 58.21 -70.21
N LEU A 525 42.19 58.64 -71.28
CA LEU A 525 41.39 57.80 -72.17
C LEU A 525 42.16 57.36 -73.43
N ALA A 526 43.42 57.76 -73.62
CA ALA A 526 44.25 57.36 -74.77
C ALA A 526 44.33 55.83 -74.98
N PRO A 527 44.39 54.97 -73.94
CA PRO A 527 44.37 53.52 -74.13
C PRO A 527 43.10 53.02 -74.84
N ILE A 528 41.95 53.62 -74.57
CA ILE A 528 40.64 53.22 -75.12
C ILE A 528 40.48 53.73 -76.56
N LEU A 529 41.01 54.92 -76.87
CA LEU A 529 41.01 55.46 -78.24
C LEU A 529 41.92 54.67 -79.20
N SER A 530 43.07 54.18 -78.71
CA SER A 530 44.10 53.52 -79.52
C SER A 530 43.61 52.27 -80.28
N ALA A 531 42.70 51.50 -79.67
CA ALA A 531 42.11 50.31 -80.28
C ALA A 531 41.22 50.68 -81.49
N LEU A 532 40.43 51.76 -81.35
CA LEU A 532 39.48 52.21 -82.37
C LEU A 532 40.19 52.86 -83.58
N GLU A 533 41.29 53.58 -83.34
CA GLU A 533 42.14 54.13 -84.42
C GLU A 533 42.86 53.01 -85.20
N THR A 534 43.31 51.95 -84.51
CA THR A 534 43.91 50.76 -85.13
C THR A 534 42.89 50.00 -85.98
N GLU A 535 41.65 49.85 -85.50
CA GLU A 535 40.58 49.18 -86.24
C GLU A 535 40.16 49.98 -87.49
N ASN A 536 39.97 51.30 -87.38
CA ASN A 536 39.68 52.17 -88.54
C ASN A 536 40.77 52.09 -89.62
N THR A 537 42.04 52.08 -89.22
CA THR A 537 43.18 51.93 -90.16
C THR A 537 43.15 50.57 -90.88
N THR A 538 42.74 49.52 -90.16
CA THR A 538 42.60 48.16 -90.72
C THR A 538 41.43 48.08 -91.71
N GLN A 539 40.29 48.69 -91.38
CA GLN A 539 39.11 48.74 -92.28
C GLN A 539 39.41 49.53 -93.56
N GLN A 540 40.12 50.66 -93.48
CA GLN A 540 40.54 51.42 -94.66
C GLN A 540 41.43 50.59 -95.61
N THR A 541 42.35 49.80 -95.05
CA THR A 541 43.23 48.92 -95.85
C THR A 541 42.46 47.80 -96.57
N GLN A 542 41.37 47.31 -95.98
CA GLN A 542 40.48 46.33 -96.62
C GLN A 542 39.66 46.94 -97.76
N LEU A 543 39.20 48.19 -97.62
CA LEU A 543 38.49 48.91 -98.69
C LEU A 543 39.38 49.15 -99.91
N ASP A 544 40.62 49.57 -99.69
CA ASP A 544 41.59 49.79 -100.78
C ASP A 544 41.91 48.47 -101.52
N SER A 545 41.99 47.36 -100.78
CA SER A 545 42.19 46.02 -101.35
C SER A 545 40.99 45.54 -102.18
N GLN A 546 39.75 45.86 -101.75
CA GLN A 546 38.55 45.56 -102.53
C GLN A 546 38.46 46.43 -103.80
N ALA A 547 38.85 47.71 -103.73
CA ALA A 547 38.90 48.58 -104.89
C ALA A 547 39.87 48.06 -105.97
N ALA A 548 41.04 47.54 -105.56
CA ALA A 548 41.98 46.89 -106.48
C ALA A 548 41.39 45.62 -107.12
N LEU A 549 40.68 44.78 -106.34
CA LEU A 549 40.01 43.58 -106.86
C LEU A 549 38.87 43.90 -107.84
N ILE A 550 38.11 44.96 -107.58
CA ILE A 550 37.05 45.44 -108.49
C ILE A 550 37.65 45.94 -109.81
N SER A 551 38.82 46.58 -109.77
CA SER A 551 39.56 46.98 -110.98
C SER A 551 40.00 45.77 -111.81
N ASP A 552 40.58 44.74 -111.18
CA ASP A 552 40.96 43.48 -111.87
C ASP A 552 39.75 42.78 -112.50
N LEU A 553 38.65 42.69 -111.76
CA LEU A 553 37.40 42.10 -112.25
C LEU A 553 36.81 42.88 -113.43
N THR A 554 36.96 44.19 -113.45
CA THR A 554 36.47 45.04 -114.56
C THR A 554 37.28 44.78 -115.83
N THR A 555 38.62 44.74 -115.74
CA THR A 555 39.48 44.37 -116.88
C THR A 555 39.17 42.96 -117.40
N ARG A 556 38.91 42.00 -116.52
CA ARG A 556 38.52 40.63 -116.92
C ARG A 556 37.12 40.53 -117.52
N ILE A 557 36.22 41.47 -117.23
CA ILE A 557 34.91 41.57 -117.88
C ILE A 557 35.07 42.16 -119.29
N GLU A 558 35.91 43.17 -119.48
CA GLU A 558 36.22 43.72 -120.82
C GLU A 558 36.84 42.63 -121.74
N GLU A 559 37.70 41.75 -121.20
CA GLU A 559 38.24 40.59 -121.92
C GLU A 559 37.18 39.52 -122.26
N LEU A 560 36.16 39.33 -121.40
CA LEU A 560 35.06 38.40 -121.64
C LEU A 560 34.04 38.94 -122.66
N GLU A 561 33.76 40.25 -122.66
CA GLU A 561 32.91 40.89 -123.66
C GLU A 561 33.53 40.81 -125.06
N ALA A 562 34.86 40.92 -125.17
CA ALA A 562 35.58 40.68 -126.43
C ALA A 562 35.44 39.23 -126.95
N CYS A 563 35.22 38.25 -126.08
CA CYS A 563 35.01 36.85 -126.45
C CYS A 563 33.56 36.54 -126.91
N ALA A 564 32.59 37.39 -126.54
CA ALA A 564 31.16 37.14 -126.79
C ALA A 564 30.72 37.32 -128.26
N CYS A 565 31.53 37.96 -129.11
CA CYS A 565 31.22 38.14 -130.54
C CYS A 565 31.46 36.88 -131.40
N GLY A 566 32.04 35.81 -130.87
CA GLY A 566 32.39 34.57 -131.60
C GLY A 566 31.34 33.45 -131.56
N GLY A 567 30.07 33.79 -131.29
CA GLY A 567 29.03 32.90 -130.77
C GLY A 567 28.94 31.45 -131.31
N THR A 568 29.12 30.48 -130.40
CA THR A 568 28.40 29.20 -130.33
C THR A 568 28.42 28.73 -128.86
N LEU A 569 27.36 28.02 -128.41
CA LEU A 569 26.94 27.80 -127.00
C LEU A 569 26.08 28.97 -126.47
N GLY A 570 24.78 28.87 -126.23
CA GLY A 570 23.94 27.67 -126.05
C GLY A 570 23.42 27.59 -124.62
N VAL A 571 22.70 28.62 -124.16
CA VAL A 571 22.27 28.76 -122.76
C VAL A 571 20.77 28.50 -122.58
N ALA A 572 20.46 27.32 -122.04
CA ALA A 572 19.12 26.94 -121.60
C ALA A 572 19.20 26.02 -120.37
N ASN A 573 19.56 26.59 -119.20
CA ASN A 573 19.47 25.93 -117.89
C ASN A 573 19.57 27.01 -116.76
N PRO A 574 19.12 26.75 -115.52
CA PRO A 574 17.71 26.99 -115.17
C PRO A 574 17.52 27.86 -113.91
N ASN A 575 16.51 28.72 -113.91
CA ASN A 575 16.01 29.50 -112.75
C ASN A 575 17.02 30.54 -112.17
N GLY A 576 16.72 31.82 -111.97
CA GLY A 576 15.52 32.61 -112.26
C GLY A 576 15.47 33.89 -111.39
N ASN A 577 15.14 35.04 -111.99
CA ASN A 577 15.15 36.41 -111.42
C ASN A 577 16.55 36.99 -111.07
N THR A 578 16.98 38.13 -111.61
CA THR A 578 16.35 39.45 -111.85
C THR A 578 16.06 40.28 -110.60
N ASN A 579 16.31 41.59 -110.77
CA ASN A 579 16.02 42.70 -109.86
C ASN A 579 14.77 42.52 -108.97
N ARG A 580 15.00 42.12 -107.72
CA ARG A 580 14.11 42.42 -106.58
C ARG A 580 14.98 43.12 -105.51
N GLY A 581 14.72 44.35 -105.10
CA GLY A 581 13.66 45.26 -105.50
C GLY A 581 13.28 46.13 -104.32
N GLN A 582 13.49 47.45 -104.42
CA GLN A 582 13.01 48.44 -103.44
C GLN A 582 11.49 48.67 -103.55
N LYS A 583 10.72 47.59 -103.77
CA LYS A 583 9.27 47.55 -104.00
C LYS A 583 8.68 46.45 -103.12
N ALA A 584 7.51 46.69 -102.56
CA ALA A 584 6.80 45.69 -101.78
C ALA A 584 6.37 44.49 -102.65
N ILE A 585 6.27 43.32 -102.02
CA ILE A 585 5.98 42.04 -102.67
C ILE A 585 4.98 41.26 -101.82
N LEU A 586 3.94 40.72 -102.44
CA LEU A 586 3.03 39.74 -101.82
C LEU A 586 3.27 38.36 -102.45
N TYR A 587 3.58 37.37 -101.63
CA TYR A 587 3.77 36.00 -102.08
C TYR A 587 2.44 35.22 -102.06
N GLN A 588 2.42 34.09 -102.76
CA GLN A 588 1.29 33.18 -102.74
C GLN A 588 1.24 32.43 -101.41
N ASN A 589 0.04 32.23 -100.89
CA ASN A 589 -0.21 31.52 -99.65
C ASN A 589 0.12 30.03 -99.76
N ILE A 590 0.58 29.43 -98.66
CA ILE A 590 0.97 28.02 -98.59
C ILE A 590 0.37 27.39 -97.32
N PRO A 591 -0.35 26.25 -97.44
CA PRO A 591 -0.78 25.60 -98.67
C PRO A 591 -1.88 26.42 -99.39
N ASN A 592 -2.06 26.15 -100.69
CA ASN A 592 -3.16 26.68 -101.51
C ASN A 592 -3.49 25.65 -102.61
N PRO A 593 -4.60 24.91 -102.53
CA PRO A 593 -5.74 25.11 -101.62
C PRO A 593 -5.43 24.81 -100.16
N PHE A 594 -6.32 25.21 -99.25
CA PHE A 594 -6.20 24.91 -97.82
C PHE A 594 -7.57 24.79 -97.14
N ASN A 595 -7.57 24.13 -95.98
CA ASN A 595 -8.70 24.07 -95.04
C ASN A 595 -8.13 24.28 -93.63
N GLY A 596 -8.71 25.21 -92.87
CA GLY A 596 -8.14 25.69 -91.61
C GLY A 596 -7.18 26.85 -91.84
N THR A 597 -5.88 26.68 -91.57
CA THR A 597 -4.90 27.79 -91.62
C THR A 597 -3.94 27.69 -92.81
N THR A 598 -3.64 28.85 -93.42
CA THR A 598 -2.59 29.04 -94.45
C THR A 598 -1.63 30.16 -94.01
N SER A 599 -0.41 30.19 -94.54
CA SER A 599 0.54 31.29 -94.33
C SER A 599 0.74 32.11 -95.61
N ILE A 600 0.86 33.43 -95.46
CA ILE A 600 1.06 34.42 -96.53
C ILE A 600 2.33 35.18 -96.22
N LYS A 601 3.40 34.93 -96.99
CA LYS A 601 4.62 35.75 -96.92
C LYS A 601 4.45 37.07 -97.66
N TYR A 602 5.09 38.11 -97.16
CA TYR A 602 5.18 39.41 -97.81
C TYR A 602 6.50 40.11 -97.48
N PHE A 603 6.86 41.08 -98.31
CA PHE A 603 7.96 42.00 -98.06
C PHE A 603 7.45 43.43 -98.23
N VAL A 604 7.62 44.29 -97.23
CA VAL A 604 7.37 45.74 -97.34
C VAL A 604 8.64 46.50 -96.93
N PRO A 605 9.25 47.32 -97.80
CA PRO A 605 10.46 48.07 -97.45
C PRO A 605 10.24 49.03 -96.27
N TYR A 606 11.22 49.12 -95.36
CA TYR A 606 11.19 49.92 -94.12
C TYR A 606 10.96 51.44 -94.27
N LYS A 607 10.92 51.97 -95.50
CA LYS A 607 10.66 53.39 -95.81
C LYS A 607 9.16 53.75 -95.92
N HIS A 608 8.28 52.75 -95.87
CA HIS A 608 6.83 52.92 -95.99
C HIS A 608 6.18 52.87 -94.61
N ASN A 609 5.20 53.73 -94.36
CA ASN A 609 4.67 53.93 -93.01
C ASN A 609 3.32 53.24 -92.78
N GLN A 610 2.62 52.84 -93.84
CA GLN A 610 1.34 52.13 -93.75
C GLN A 610 1.27 50.99 -94.75
N ALA A 611 0.89 49.80 -94.30
CA ALA A 611 0.61 48.66 -95.17
C ALA A 611 -0.53 47.82 -94.61
N ALA A 612 -1.29 47.14 -95.48
CA ALA A 612 -2.39 46.27 -95.09
C ALA A 612 -2.65 45.17 -96.13
N ILE A 613 -3.10 44.00 -95.69
CA ILE A 613 -3.57 42.91 -96.57
C ILE A 613 -5.09 42.81 -96.44
N VAL A 614 -5.79 43.08 -97.54
CA VAL A 614 -7.25 43.10 -97.62
C VAL A 614 -7.76 41.84 -98.30
N PHE A 615 -8.61 41.07 -97.62
CA PHE A 615 -9.23 39.84 -98.10
C PHE A 615 -10.61 40.13 -98.68
N SER A 616 -10.98 39.51 -99.80
CA SER A 616 -12.27 39.73 -100.49
C SER A 616 -12.80 38.51 -101.24
N ASN A 617 -14.12 38.46 -101.45
CA ASN A 617 -14.79 37.40 -102.23
C ASN A 617 -14.70 37.64 -103.75
N THR A 618 -15.15 36.68 -104.55
CA THR A 618 -15.17 36.81 -106.03
C THR A 618 -16.02 37.97 -106.57
N SER A 619 -16.94 38.50 -105.77
CA SER A 619 -17.75 39.68 -106.11
C SER A 619 -17.09 41.00 -105.69
N GLY A 620 -15.87 40.94 -105.12
CA GLY A 620 -15.08 42.11 -104.71
C GLY A 620 -15.45 42.69 -103.34
N GLN A 621 -16.38 42.09 -102.60
CA GLN A 621 -16.71 42.54 -101.25
C GLN A 621 -15.57 42.17 -100.29
N VAL A 622 -15.11 43.14 -99.49
CA VAL A 622 -14.09 42.93 -98.46
C VAL A 622 -14.67 42.10 -97.33
N ILE A 623 -13.89 41.10 -96.90
CA ILE A 623 -14.20 40.15 -95.83
C ILE A 623 -13.43 40.52 -94.57
N ASP A 624 -12.14 40.85 -94.73
CA ASP A 624 -11.26 41.23 -93.65
C ASP A 624 -10.15 42.18 -94.17
N ASN A 625 -9.53 42.95 -93.28
CA ASN A 625 -8.47 43.90 -93.58
C ASN A 625 -7.44 43.94 -92.44
N VAL A 626 -6.30 43.28 -92.67
CA VAL A 626 -5.24 43.12 -91.68
C VAL A 626 -4.16 44.19 -91.89
N ALA A 627 -4.05 45.13 -90.95
CA ALA A 627 -2.98 46.13 -90.95
C ALA A 627 -1.61 45.51 -90.60
N ILE A 628 -0.62 45.75 -91.45
CA ILE A 628 0.75 45.26 -91.30
C ILE A 628 1.54 46.22 -90.41
N LYS A 629 1.90 45.75 -89.21
CA LYS A 629 2.66 46.54 -88.21
C LYS A 629 4.18 46.35 -88.30
N ASN A 630 4.63 45.18 -88.78
CA ASN A 630 6.04 44.82 -88.88
C ASN A 630 6.47 44.87 -90.35
N LEU A 631 7.54 45.60 -90.64
CA LEU A 631 8.08 45.81 -91.99
C LEU A 631 9.32 44.92 -92.23
N GLY A 632 9.77 44.85 -93.47
CA GLY A 632 10.74 43.84 -93.93
C GLY A 632 10.05 42.61 -94.51
N GLU A 633 10.76 41.47 -94.53
CA GLU A 633 10.20 40.18 -94.95
C GLU A 633 9.56 39.49 -93.74
N GLN A 634 8.28 39.16 -93.84
CA GLN A 634 7.43 38.70 -92.74
C GLN A 634 6.36 37.72 -93.26
N GLU A 635 5.68 37.04 -92.33
CA GLU A 635 4.67 36.02 -92.63
C GLU A 635 3.41 36.24 -91.80
N LEU A 636 2.24 36.25 -92.47
CA LEU A 636 0.92 36.39 -91.85
C LEU A 636 0.18 35.06 -91.95
N TYR A 637 -0.37 34.57 -90.85
CA TYR A 637 -1.23 33.40 -90.84
C TYR A 637 -2.71 33.82 -90.97
N PHE A 638 -3.47 33.10 -91.80
CA PHE A 638 -4.88 33.35 -92.05
C PHE A 638 -5.69 32.05 -91.91
N ASN A 639 -6.84 32.10 -91.24
CA ASN A 639 -7.69 30.95 -90.97
C ASN A 639 -9.05 31.07 -91.68
N SER A 640 -9.50 30.00 -92.32
CA SER A 640 -10.74 29.91 -93.10
C SER A 640 -11.99 29.47 -92.31
N GLU A 641 -11.89 29.17 -91.02
CA GLU A 641 -12.97 28.55 -90.20
C GLU A 641 -14.36 29.22 -90.29
N SER A 642 -14.42 30.53 -90.55
CA SER A 642 -15.67 31.30 -90.67
C SER A 642 -16.12 31.55 -92.12
N LEU A 643 -15.44 30.98 -93.11
CA LEU A 643 -15.67 31.20 -94.54
C LEU A 643 -16.06 29.90 -95.25
N SER A 644 -17.00 30.01 -96.19
CA SER A 644 -17.44 28.88 -97.01
C SER A 644 -16.35 28.41 -97.97
N ALA A 645 -16.31 27.11 -98.28
CA ALA A 645 -15.47 26.58 -99.36
C ALA A 645 -15.71 27.34 -100.67
N GLY A 646 -14.63 27.80 -101.31
CA GLY A 646 -14.73 28.74 -102.42
C GLY A 646 -13.47 29.53 -102.71
N MET A 647 -13.54 30.37 -103.74
CA MET A 647 -12.41 31.18 -104.21
C MET A 647 -12.43 32.57 -103.56
N TYR A 648 -11.29 32.99 -103.07
CA TYR A 648 -11.10 34.29 -102.42
C TYR A 648 -9.83 34.96 -102.91
N TYR A 649 -9.72 36.26 -102.66
CA TYR A 649 -8.56 37.06 -103.02
C TYR A 649 -8.03 37.78 -101.78
N TYR A 650 -6.72 38.02 -101.75
CA TYR A 650 -6.09 38.89 -100.76
C TYR A 650 -5.10 39.80 -101.47
N THR A 651 -5.09 41.08 -101.05
CA THR A 651 -4.44 42.16 -101.77
C THR A 651 -3.58 42.98 -100.81
N LEU A 652 -2.30 43.11 -101.12
CA LEU A 652 -1.39 43.98 -100.37
C LEU A 652 -1.55 45.41 -100.87
N TYR A 653 -1.84 46.31 -99.95
CA TYR A 653 -1.80 47.75 -100.13
C TYR A 653 -0.65 48.33 -99.30
N VAL A 654 0.12 49.26 -99.86
CA VAL A 654 1.18 50.01 -99.17
C VAL A 654 0.99 51.49 -99.48
N ASP A 655 0.99 52.32 -98.44
CA ASP A 655 0.65 53.74 -98.46
C ASP A 655 -0.62 54.05 -99.29
N GLY A 656 -1.64 53.19 -99.15
CA GLY A 656 -2.92 53.28 -99.86
C GLY A 656 -2.91 52.78 -101.32
N GLN A 657 -1.76 52.45 -101.91
CA GLN A 657 -1.66 51.93 -103.26
C GLN A 657 -1.68 50.40 -103.30
N LYS A 658 -2.48 49.82 -104.19
CA LYS A 658 -2.50 48.38 -104.46
C LYS A 658 -1.16 47.94 -105.06
N ILE A 659 -0.48 47.02 -104.39
CA ILE A 659 0.79 46.44 -104.86
C ILE A 659 0.53 45.19 -105.69
N ASP A 660 -0.21 44.23 -105.15
CA ASP A 660 -0.48 42.94 -105.80
C ASP A 660 -1.70 42.25 -105.17
N THR A 661 -2.44 41.45 -105.95
CA THR A 661 -3.54 40.61 -105.48
C THR A 661 -3.22 39.16 -105.80
N LYS A 662 -3.33 38.29 -104.80
CA LYS A 662 -3.25 36.84 -104.95
C LYS A 662 -4.60 36.19 -104.67
N LYS A 663 -4.78 34.99 -105.23
CA LYS A 663 -6.00 34.19 -105.10
C LYS A 663 -5.74 33.04 -104.15
N MET A 664 -6.58 32.86 -103.15
CA MET A 664 -6.63 31.64 -102.35
C MET A 664 -7.86 30.80 -102.68
N LEU A 665 -7.74 29.49 -102.53
CA LEU A 665 -8.83 28.53 -102.63
C LEU A 665 -9.00 27.86 -101.28
N ILE A 666 -10.20 27.98 -100.70
CA ILE A 666 -10.59 27.32 -99.46
C ILE A 666 -11.39 26.07 -99.84
N GLU A 667 -11.03 24.91 -99.29
CA GLU A 667 -11.67 23.60 -99.55
C GLU A 667 -12.75 23.23 -98.52
#